data_AF-A0A5B0RJK6-F1
#
_entry.id   AF-A0A5B0RJK6-F1
#
_cell.length_a   1.000
_cell.length_b   1.000
_cell.length_c   1.000
_cell.angle_alpha   90.00
_cell.angle_beta   90.00
_cell.angle_gamma   90.00
#
_symmetry.space_group_name_H-M   'P 1'
#
loop_
_entity.id
_entity.type
_entity.pdbx_description
1 polymer ?
#
loop_
_entity_poly.entity_id
_entity_poly.type
_entity_poly.pdbx_seq_one_letter_code
_entity_poly.pdbx_strand_id
1 'polypeptide(L)'
;MGTTTTATKKNEQSSSTLVIGTNDSSIVSKRSAERLGYFHQTQFLKHFVLKPQRRTSLINIGYTIRTLLIDLLIKRFLDADSPDLTNPEERTTSTPIVIVNLGCGYDPGFFKLASNQNGSLLNANRSIRYIDVDYPELISKKYQMISRSEELRRILPGFDKSRVGDWTELSNRNASYTLLGCDLCDSLGFINKLIELLDGRNNQRILFISEVSTVYMPSDKSDQLIKNLSQSFPNMIWSCLEQVLPSTPTAFSDTMMKHFHKLRTPIRGTLAYPTISDQIKRLGSHWKRVEMSTIHDLWKAFDHNQSTRTEKERLMNLEAFDEWEELALFLSHYLVGIAYSKPGLMERTTRLQDDGTMSLPQLRDRSPTTTDHALGSHGSDRHGLPWSYSSVESSIQRRGHTSTLLPDGHLLVFGGFGLPNPIKSVDQKIKSSPSAHSRLSHPILLSPRASSVQITPLPINPSTPSARLYHTASPLVNGDDQTSSVFLFGGRSSPRAPLADAYVFNCTTNTWNSVKPSAAESSWPPPRFRHTALTLQIGNSSYVLIHGGIGSEGVILKDTWLFDPNRNLWIALNDMDKFIGPRHSHQIYYDPFDQELYVFGGITAICDGEETSRLGRNVKFGLTFEKDLVVKLRPDGPELLDFKFDDALLHRYSHRIATWDQQNKTLLMSGGISENGVITTENQYILLNLKSRTSHLLQLHQQKAQTMIGHTMTIIDLFKKGGNQPGLKAALVIGGGATCFSFGSSFDISIQIISDSDLSLVEDTESIENNRGELKRKCNGTFDDSAEDTWDKAQELPRIDKLTSRSWMDIVSAAKPVVFDSREEIGECVGRWTADYLKLKCGEKKCSVHLSNPLSSSTLAWHDKNFKYETMSFKELIDRTIGAGRSGVEINDRHQIAYLRSLSHSPKHPSNFHTDFLEISQDFKIPPVVNDYIVERDAFFSSVLRISGADMGLWAHYDTYDNILVQVNGKKLVRLWHPREVVNLYIEGSSSHIPCFDPPDLDRFPLYRKSHPMVCVLNPGDVLFIPANWIHAVQTIEPSISINTFFKTDRLERFYESKKKDIWGNLDLAPYHELHERVFKELLLDPHLPDHQHPAPGSSRFNLLPIDQRQFYLKKIAVDLIRHADQLTQ
;
A
#
# COMPACT_ATOMS: atom_id res chain seq x y z
N MET A 1 -55.12 -1.11 -28.85
CA MET A 1 -53.71 -1.37 -29.17
C MET A 1 -53.00 -0.02 -29.08
N GLY A 2 -52.21 0.34 -28.08
CA GLY A 2 -51.41 -0.44 -27.14
C GLY A 2 -49.93 -0.16 -27.41
N THR A 3 -49.46 1.06 -27.16
CA THR A 3 -48.03 1.42 -27.22
C THR A 3 -47.53 1.75 -25.81
N THR A 4 -46.97 0.74 -25.16
CA THR A 4 -46.32 0.82 -23.86
C THR A 4 -44.87 1.26 -24.05
N THR A 5 -44.55 2.49 -23.66
CA THR A 5 -43.18 2.96 -23.45
C THR A 5 -42.68 2.42 -22.10
N THR A 6 -41.79 1.43 -22.13
CA THR A 6 -41.07 0.94 -20.95
C THR A 6 -39.91 1.88 -20.62
N ALA A 7 -40.14 2.81 -19.70
CA ALA A 7 -39.08 3.51 -18.99
C ALA A 7 -38.46 2.57 -17.95
N THR A 8 -37.17 2.29 -18.08
CA THR A 8 -36.37 1.53 -17.11
C THR A 8 -36.16 2.37 -15.85
N LYS A 9 -36.94 2.07 -14.78
CA LYS A 9 -36.67 2.55 -13.43
C LYS A 9 -35.33 1.98 -12.92
N LYS A 10 -34.30 2.82 -12.82
CA LYS A 10 -33.17 2.56 -11.91
C LYS A 10 -33.70 2.71 -10.47
N ASN A 11 -33.65 1.63 -9.69
CA ASN A 11 -34.05 1.62 -8.28
C ASN A 11 -33.11 2.50 -7.44
N GLU A 12 -33.60 3.63 -6.93
CA GLU A 12 -33.04 4.30 -5.76
C GLU A 12 -33.43 3.50 -4.50
N GLN A 13 -32.47 2.80 -3.88
CA GLN A 13 -32.69 2.18 -2.56
C GLN A 13 -32.72 3.27 -1.48
N SER A 14 -33.73 3.25 -0.61
CA SER A 14 -33.87 4.22 0.48
C SER A 14 -32.72 4.12 1.51
N SER A 15 -32.34 5.24 2.12
CA SER A 15 -31.25 5.32 3.11
C SER A 15 -31.44 4.37 4.32
N SER A 16 -32.68 4.07 4.73
CA SER A 16 -32.97 3.15 5.83
C SER A 16 -32.64 1.71 5.47
N THR A 17 -32.86 1.29 4.23
CA THR A 17 -32.53 -0.06 3.73
C THR A 17 -31.03 -0.35 3.84
N LEU A 18 -30.17 0.66 3.60
CA LEU A 18 -28.71 0.52 3.69
C LEU A 18 -28.22 0.45 5.15
N VAL A 19 -28.81 1.25 6.04
CA VAL A 19 -28.52 1.19 7.49
C VAL A 19 -28.91 -0.19 8.05
N ILE A 20 -30.06 -0.74 7.66
CA ILE A 20 -30.47 -2.10 8.01
C ILE A 20 -29.42 -3.15 7.62
N GLY A 21 -28.75 -2.97 6.47
CA GLY A 21 -27.69 -3.87 6.00
C GLY A 21 -26.41 -3.86 6.84
N THR A 22 -26.19 -2.86 7.70
CA THR A 22 -24.99 -2.80 8.57
C THR A 22 -25.00 -3.88 9.65
N ASN A 23 -26.19 -4.32 10.09
CA ASN A 23 -26.37 -5.38 11.08
C ASN A 23 -25.70 -6.70 10.64
N ASP A 24 -25.84 -7.07 9.37
CA ASP A 24 -25.28 -8.32 8.84
C ASP A 24 -23.75 -8.35 8.95
N SER A 25 -23.06 -7.22 8.79
CA SER A 25 -21.61 -7.14 8.90
C SER A 25 -21.11 -7.29 10.35
N SER A 26 -21.82 -6.64 11.29
CA SER A 26 -21.50 -6.69 12.73
C SER A 26 -21.66 -8.09 13.31
N ILE A 27 -22.81 -8.71 13.05
CA ILE A 27 -23.16 -10.02 13.60
C ILE A 27 -22.30 -11.14 13.00
N VAL A 28 -21.90 -11.04 11.72
CA VAL A 28 -20.90 -11.95 11.13
C VAL A 28 -19.54 -11.86 11.85
N SER A 29 -19.13 -10.66 12.25
CA SER A 29 -17.84 -10.47 12.95
C SER A 29 -17.89 -10.99 14.39
N LYS A 30 -18.99 -10.76 15.13
CA LYS A 30 -19.22 -11.42 16.43
C LYS A 30 -19.23 -12.95 16.28
N ARG A 31 -19.86 -13.50 15.23
CA ARG A 31 -19.90 -14.95 14.97
C ARG A 31 -18.52 -15.55 14.66
N SER A 32 -17.65 -14.81 13.97
CA SER A 32 -16.25 -15.22 13.75
C SER A 32 -15.54 -15.45 15.08
N ALA A 33 -15.63 -14.48 15.99
CA ALA A 33 -15.04 -14.55 17.32
C ALA A 33 -15.62 -15.72 18.15
N GLU A 34 -16.94 -15.95 18.11
CA GLU A 34 -17.59 -17.11 18.76
C GLU A 34 -17.04 -18.44 18.25
N ARG A 35 -16.90 -18.61 16.92
CA ARG A 35 -16.42 -19.86 16.33
C ARG A 35 -14.96 -20.16 16.69
N LEU A 36 -14.17 -19.12 16.95
CA LEU A 36 -12.73 -19.22 17.24
C LEU A 36 -12.42 -19.25 18.74
N GLY A 37 -13.43 -19.31 19.63
CA GLY A 37 -13.22 -19.43 21.07
C GLY A 37 -12.80 -18.12 21.77
N TYR A 38 -13.05 -16.97 21.13
CA TYR A 38 -12.78 -15.68 21.76
C TYR A 38 -13.73 -15.38 22.91
N PHE A 39 -14.91 -15.99 22.96
CA PHE A 39 -15.82 -15.88 24.10
C PHE A 39 -15.72 -17.14 24.96
N HIS A 40 -15.64 -16.96 26.28
CA HIS A 40 -15.72 -18.09 27.23
C HIS A 40 -17.10 -18.73 27.25
N GLN A 41 -18.13 -17.93 27.03
CA GLN A 41 -19.53 -18.31 27.17
C GLN A 41 -20.20 -18.40 25.81
N THR A 42 -21.23 -19.25 25.74
CA THR A 42 -22.09 -19.38 24.56
C THR A 42 -22.69 -18.02 24.19
N GLN A 43 -22.49 -17.57 22.95
CA GLN A 43 -23.03 -16.31 22.47
C GLN A 43 -24.32 -16.47 21.68
N PHE A 44 -24.70 -17.69 21.27
CA PHE A 44 -25.89 -17.99 20.45
C PHE A 44 -25.90 -17.40 19.03
N LEU A 45 -24.78 -16.80 18.57
CA LEU A 45 -24.71 -16.14 17.26
C LEU A 45 -24.84 -17.11 16.09
N LYS A 46 -24.56 -18.40 16.32
CA LYS A 46 -24.77 -19.50 15.35
C LYS A 46 -26.19 -19.56 14.77
N HIS A 47 -27.20 -19.10 15.52
CA HIS A 47 -28.60 -19.12 15.10
C HIS A 47 -28.97 -17.93 14.22
N PHE A 48 -28.19 -16.85 14.29
CA PHE A 48 -28.43 -15.61 13.54
C PHE A 48 -27.51 -15.49 12.32
N VAL A 49 -26.43 -16.27 12.24
CA VAL A 49 -25.50 -16.33 11.10
C VAL A 49 -25.29 -17.76 10.62
N LEU A 50 -26.03 -18.14 9.57
CA LEU A 50 -25.96 -19.49 9.01
C LEU A 50 -24.64 -19.77 8.27
N LYS A 51 -24.06 -18.77 7.60
CA LYS A 51 -22.80 -18.90 6.85
C LYS A 51 -21.69 -18.09 7.54
N PRO A 52 -20.97 -18.67 8.52
CA PRO A 52 -19.96 -17.94 9.27
C PRO A 52 -18.73 -17.63 8.39
N GLN A 53 -18.30 -16.37 8.38
CA GLN A 53 -17.06 -15.93 7.75
C GLN A 53 -15.99 -15.69 8.83
N ARG A 54 -14.75 -16.15 8.59
CA ARG A 54 -13.62 -15.87 9.50
C ARG A 54 -13.14 -14.43 9.28
N ARG A 55 -12.90 -13.71 10.37
CA ARG A 55 -12.24 -12.40 10.41
C ARG A 55 -10.80 -12.51 10.93
N THR A 56 -10.02 -11.45 10.80
CA THR A 56 -8.65 -11.36 11.33
C THR A 56 -8.67 -11.33 12.86
N SER A 57 -7.54 -11.70 13.49
CA SER A 57 -7.40 -11.67 14.96
C SER A 57 -7.72 -10.28 15.53
N LEU A 58 -7.23 -9.21 14.89
CA LEU A 58 -7.55 -7.82 15.25
C LEU A 58 -9.07 -7.56 15.33
N ILE A 59 -9.82 -7.97 14.31
CA ILE A 59 -11.28 -7.78 14.28
C ILE A 59 -11.96 -8.65 15.35
N ASN A 60 -11.54 -9.90 15.51
CA ASN A 60 -12.10 -10.79 16.54
C ASN A 60 -11.89 -10.20 17.94
N ILE A 61 -10.67 -9.76 18.27
CA ILE A 61 -10.34 -9.08 19.54
C ILE A 61 -11.22 -7.85 19.73
N GLY A 62 -11.31 -6.96 18.72
CA GLY A 62 -12.10 -5.75 18.83
C GLY A 62 -13.60 -6.01 19.06
N TYR A 63 -14.20 -6.97 18.35
CA TYR A 63 -15.59 -7.35 18.57
C TYR A 63 -15.81 -8.09 19.90
N THR A 64 -14.82 -8.83 20.38
CA THR A 64 -14.88 -9.44 21.71
C THR A 64 -14.82 -8.39 22.82
N ILE A 65 -13.93 -7.41 22.72
CA ILE A 65 -13.87 -6.27 23.66
C ILE A 65 -15.20 -5.52 23.66
N ARG A 66 -15.78 -5.22 22.49
CA ARG A 66 -17.09 -4.56 22.39
C ARG A 66 -18.19 -5.32 23.13
N THR A 67 -18.34 -6.61 22.85
CA THR A 67 -19.34 -7.46 23.51
C THR A 67 -19.07 -7.57 25.01
N LEU A 68 -17.81 -7.76 25.43
CA LEU A 68 -17.42 -7.83 26.83
C LEU A 68 -17.77 -6.55 27.59
N LEU A 69 -17.52 -5.37 27.00
CA LEU A 69 -17.83 -4.10 27.65
C LEU A 69 -19.34 -3.90 27.85
N ILE A 70 -20.17 -4.30 26.89
CA ILE A 70 -21.63 -4.30 27.05
C ILE A 70 -22.07 -5.28 28.14
N ASP A 71 -21.48 -6.48 28.17
CA ASP A 71 -21.80 -7.50 29.19
C ASP A 71 -21.41 -7.02 30.61
N LEU A 72 -20.24 -6.39 30.75
CA LEU A 72 -19.78 -5.80 32.01
C LEU A 72 -20.62 -4.58 32.43
N LEU A 73 -21.13 -3.80 31.48
CA LEU A 73 -22.06 -2.71 31.74
C LEU A 73 -23.41 -3.21 32.26
N ILE A 74 -23.96 -4.25 31.64
CA ILE A 74 -25.18 -4.92 32.13
C ILE A 74 -24.93 -5.50 33.52
N LYS A 75 -23.80 -6.19 33.74
CA LYS A 75 -23.43 -6.72 35.06
C LYS A 75 -23.36 -5.59 36.10
N ARG A 76 -22.69 -4.47 35.81
CA ARG A 76 -22.63 -3.30 36.71
C ARG A 76 -24.02 -2.75 37.04
N PHE A 77 -24.92 -2.71 36.06
CA PHE A 77 -26.30 -2.29 36.27
C PHE A 77 -27.08 -3.23 37.21
N LEU A 78 -26.96 -4.54 36.99
CA LEU A 78 -27.64 -5.56 37.80
C LEU A 78 -27.08 -5.62 39.23
N ASP A 79 -25.76 -5.50 39.39
CA ASP A 79 -25.08 -5.59 40.69
C ASP A 79 -25.40 -4.40 41.63
N ALA A 80 -25.56 -3.20 41.08
CA ALA A 80 -25.86 -1.97 41.82
C ALA A 80 -27.23 -1.96 42.51
N ASP A 81 -28.02 -3.02 42.33
CA ASP A 81 -29.37 -3.18 42.90
C ASP A 81 -29.46 -4.29 43.95
N SER A 82 -28.32 -4.72 44.50
CA SER A 82 -28.31 -5.76 45.52
C SER A 82 -29.00 -5.22 46.78
N PRO A 83 -30.17 -5.73 47.17
CA PRO A 83 -30.89 -5.24 48.35
C PRO A 83 -30.02 -5.44 49.58
N ASP A 84 -30.14 -4.54 50.56
CA ASP A 84 -29.54 -4.80 51.86
C ASP A 84 -30.28 -5.99 52.48
N LEU A 85 -29.64 -7.16 52.45
CA LEU A 85 -30.23 -8.42 52.90
C LEU A 85 -30.66 -8.40 54.38
N THR A 86 -30.26 -7.36 55.12
CA THR A 86 -30.60 -7.10 56.52
C THR A 86 -31.94 -6.38 56.70
N ASN A 87 -32.53 -5.77 55.65
CA ASN A 87 -33.78 -5.01 55.74
C ASN A 87 -35.00 -5.80 55.18
N PRO A 88 -35.96 -6.24 56.02
CA PRO A 88 -37.10 -7.06 55.61
C PRO A 88 -38.11 -6.34 54.69
N GLU A 89 -38.18 -5.00 54.73
CA GLU A 89 -39.14 -4.22 53.93
C GLU A 89 -38.75 -4.13 52.44
N GLU A 90 -37.46 -4.27 52.10
CA GLU A 90 -36.99 -4.29 50.70
C GLU A 90 -37.22 -5.64 50.00
N ARG A 91 -37.59 -6.71 50.74
CA ARG A 91 -37.81 -8.06 50.20
C ARG A 91 -39.16 -8.22 49.47
N THR A 92 -40.13 -7.33 49.69
CA THR A 92 -41.54 -7.55 49.29
C THR A 92 -42.04 -6.64 48.16
N THR A 93 -41.22 -5.70 47.66
CA THR A 93 -41.66 -4.66 46.70
C THR A 93 -40.69 -4.40 45.54
N SER A 94 -40.07 -5.43 44.96
CA SER A 94 -39.19 -5.20 43.81
C SER A 94 -39.98 -4.96 42.52
N THR A 95 -39.99 -3.71 42.04
CA THR A 95 -40.38 -3.41 40.66
C THR A 95 -39.41 -4.10 39.70
N PRO A 96 -39.87 -4.64 38.56
CA PRO A 96 -39.00 -5.34 37.62
C PRO A 96 -37.96 -4.40 37.04
N ILE A 97 -36.72 -4.88 36.91
CA ILE A 97 -35.63 -4.19 36.23
C ILE A 97 -35.87 -4.29 34.73
N VAL A 98 -35.71 -3.20 33.99
CA VAL A 98 -35.93 -3.16 32.54
C VAL A 98 -34.62 -2.91 31.81
N ILE A 99 -34.33 -3.72 30.80
CA ILE A 99 -33.22 -3.52 29.87
C ILE A 99 -33.82 -3.33 28.47
N VAL A 100 -33.48 -2.22 27.82
CA VAL A 100 -33.95 -1.87 26.48
C VAL A 100 -32.77 -1.72 25.55
N ASN A 101 -32.68 -2.59 24.54
CA ASN A 101 -31.62 -2.57 23.54
C ASN A 101 -32.11 -1.83 22.29
N LEU A 102 -31.60 -0.62 22.08
CA LEU A 102 -31.99 0.29 21.01
C LEU A 102 -31.17 0.03 19.75
N GLY A 103 -31.85 -0.35 18.66
CA GLY A 103 -31.21 -0.82 17.43
C GLY A 103 -30.53 -2.16 17.65
N CYS A 104 -31.27 -3.12 18.20
CA CYS A 104 -30.73 -4.39 18.67
C CYS A 104 -30.14 -5.28 17.57
N GLY A 105 -30.51 -5.06 16.31
CA GLY A 105 -30.17 -5.95 15.20
C GLY A 105 -30.48 -7.41 15.54
N TYR A 106 -29.54 -8.31 15.27
CA TYR A 106 -29.63 -9.72 15.71
C TYR A 106 -28.85 -10.02 16.99
N ASP A 107 -28.68 -9.05 17.89
CA ASP A 107 -27.97 -9.27 19.15
C ASP A 107 -28.66 -10.35 20.01
N PRO A 108 -27.92 -11.35 20.51
CA PRO A 108 -28.46 -12.44 21.32
C PRO A 108 -28.45 -12.18 22.84
N GLY A 109 -28.29 -10.92 23.27
CA GLY A 109 -28.07 -10.51 24.66
C GLY A 109 -29.05 -11.11 25.68
N PHE A 110 -30.33 -11.16 25.33
CA PHE A 110 -31.35 -11.82 26.16
C PHE A 110 -31.01 -13.30 26.43
N PHE A 111 -30.67 -14.07 25.39
CA PHE A 111 -30.38 -15.51 25.52
C PHE A 111 -29.12 -15.77 26.35
N LYS A 112 -28.12 -14.87 26.26
CA LYS A 112 -26.94 -14.91 27.13
C LYS A 112 -27.34 -14.76 28.59
N LEU A 113 -28.17 -13.75 28.90
CA LEU A 113 -28.67 -13.51 30.26
C LEU A 113 -29.56 -14.64 30.80
N ALA A 114 -30.39 -15.23 29.94
CA ALA A 114 -31.36 -16.26 30.32
C ALA A 114 -30.77 -17.69 30.43
N SER A 115 -29.57 -17.94 29.90
CA SER A 115 -28.99 -19.28 29.91
C SER A 115 -28.40 -19.66 31.29
N ASN A 116 -28.80 -20.81 31.83
CA ASN A 116 -28.41 -21.34 33.15
C ASN A 116 -26.91 -21.70 33.29
N GLN A 117 -26.05 -21.44 32.31
CA GLN A 117 -24.63 -21.84 32.34
C GLN A 117 -23.72 -20.88 33.12
N ASN A 118 -24.23 -19.68 33.45
CA ASN A 118 -23.53 -18.74 34.33
C ASN A 118 -24.17 -18.81 35.71
N GLY A 119 -23.35 -18.99 36.76
CA GLY A 119 -23.74 -18.64 38.13
C GLY A 119 -24.45 -17.28 38.10
N SER A 120 -25.69 -17.26 38.57
CA SER A 120 -26.77 -16.44 38.02
C SER A 120 -26.52 -14.92 37.95
N LEU A 121 -26.55 -14.32 36.75
CA LEU A 121 -26.85 -12.88 36.58
C LEU A 121 -28.35 -12.59 36.85
N LEU A 122 -29.19 -13.61 36.72
CA LEU A 122 -30.57 -13.62 37.19
C LEU A 122 -30.59 -14.04 38.66
N ASN A 123 -30.03 -13.23 39.56
CA ASN A 123 -30.18 -13.48 41.00
C ASN A 123 -31.67 -13.77 41.30
N ALA A 124 -31.96 -14.89 41.98
CA ALA A 124 -33.29 -15.49 42.10
C ALA A 124 -34.35 -14.61 42.80
N ASN A 125 -34.04 -13.34 43.09
CA ASN A 125 -34.81 -12.45 43.94
C ASN A 125 -35.50 -11.28 43.21
N ARG A 126 -35.31 -11.06 41.89
CA ARG A 126 -36.01 -10.00 41.12
C ARG A 126 -36.35 -10.40 39.68
N SER A 127 -37.42 -9.83 39.14
CA SER A 127 -37.87 -10.03 37.75
C SER A 127 -37.15 -9.07 36.78
N ILE A 128 -36.67 -9.59 35.65
CA ILE A 128 -36.03 -8.81 34.57
C ILE A 128 -36.93 -8.75 33.33
N ARG A 129 -37.07 -7.57 32.73
CA ARG A 129 -37.78 -7.35 31.47
C ARG A 129 -36.80 -6.87 30.40
N TYR A 130 -36.57 -7.67 29.38
CA TYR A 130 -35.63 -7.38 28.31
C TYR A 130 -36.39 -7.05 27.01
N ILE A 131 -36.13 -5.89 26.43
CA ILE A 131 -36.85 -5.37 25.26
C ILE A 131 -35.84 -5.07 24.16
N ASP A 132 -35.95 -5.79 23.05
CA ASP A 132 -35.19 -5.54 21.84
C ASP A 132 -36.00 -4.64 20.90
N VAL A 133 -35.40 -3.53 20.46
CA VAL A 133 -36.06 -2.52 19.61
C VAL A 133 -35.26 -2.33 18.34
N ASP A 134 -35.90 -2.45 17.19
CA ASP A 134 -35.32 -2.14 15.87
C ASP A 134 -36.43 -1.88 14.84
N TYR A 135 -36.06 -1.58 13.60
CA TYR A 135 -37.00 -1.46 12.50
C TYR A 135 -37.90 -2.70 12.40
N PRO A 136 -39.21 -2.53 12.11
CA PRO A 136 -40.16 -3.65 12.02
C PRO A 136 -39.69 -4.80 11.15
N GLU A 137 -39.00 -4.52 10.03
CA GLU A 137 -38.48 -5.53 9.11
C GLU A 137 -37.35 -6.37 9.72
N LEU A 138 -36.44 -5.75 10.50
CA LEU A 138 -35.36 -6.46 11.18
C LEU A 138 -35.88 -7.30 12.33
N ILE A 139 -36.81 -6.75 13.12
CA ILE A 139 -37.47 -7.48 14.19
C ILE A 139 -38.24 -8.69 13.64
N SER A 140 -38.95 -8.54 12.53
CA SER A 140 -39.63 -9.65 11.87
C SER A 140 -38.66 -10.77 11.45
N LYS A 141 -37.50 -10.42 10.88
CA LYS A 141 -36.44 -11.40 10.54
C LYS A 141 -35.87 -12.08 11.78
N LYS A 142 -35.58 -11.31 12.84
CA LYS A 142 -35.08 -11.84 14.12
C LYS A 142 -36.07 -12.83 14.73
N TYR A 143 -37.35 -12.48 14.74
CA TYR A 143 -38.43 -13.36 15.16
C TYR A 143 -38.41 -14.69 14.38
N GLN A 144 -38.36 -14.64 13.04
CA GLN A 144 -38.30 -15.85 12.21
C GLN A 144 -37.06 -16.72 12.50
N MET A 145 -35.90 -16.09 12.76
CA MET A 145 -34.67 -16.81 13.14
C MET A 145 -34.83 -17.53 14.48
N ILE A 146 -35.44 -16.87 15.47
CA ILE A 146 -35.73 -17.46 16.78
C ILE A 146 -36.73 -18.62 16.64
N SER A 147 -37.84 -18.43 15.92
CA SER A 147 -38.87 -19.47 15.71
C SER A 147 -38.30 -20.74 15.05
N ARG A 148 -37.29 -20.61 14.20
CA ARG A 148 -36.65 -21.75 13.52
C ARG A 148 -35.62 -22.48 14.40
N SER A 149 -35.16 -21.86 15.48
CA SER A 149 -34.14 -22.45 16.35
C SER A 149 -34.77 -23.17 17.53
N GLU A 150 -34.62 -24.50 17.58
CA GLU A 150 -35.08 -25.30 18.72
C GLU A 150 -34.37 -24.93 20.04
N GLU A 151 -33.08 -24.61 19.98
CA GLU A 151 -32.29 -24.22 21.15
C GLU A 151 -32.78 -22.90 21.76
N LEU A 152 -33.05 -21.89 20.91
CA LEU A 152 -33.56 -20.60 21.37
C LEU A 152 -35.00 -20.72 21.90
N ARG A 153 -35.85 -21.52 21.25
CA ARG A 153 -37.22 -21.79 21.73
C ARG A 153 -37.27 -22.55 23.04
N ARG A 154 -36.27 -23.37 23.34
CA ARG A 154 -36.16 -24.04 24.64
C ARG A 154 -35.89 -23.06 25.78
N ILE A 155 -35.14 -21.99 25.51
CA ILE A 155 -34.91 -20.87 26.43
C ILE A 155 -36.17 -19.97 26.51
N LEU A 156 -36.95 -19.92 25.42
CA LEU A 156 -38.20 -19.15 25.29
C LEU A 156 -39.48 -20.03 25.17
N PRO A 157 -39.86 -20.83 26.18
CA PRO A 157 -41.07 -21.64 26.11
C PRO A 157 -42.31 -20.76 25.88
N GLY A 158 -43.08 -21.07 24.84
CA GLY A 158 -44.29 -20.30 24.46
C GLY A 158 -44.09 -19.29 23.32
N PHE A 159 -42.86 -19.08 22.85
CA PHE A 159 -42.56 -18.15 21.74
C PHE A 159 -43.30 -18.47 20.44
N ASP A 160 -43.57 -19.75 20.15
CA ASP A 160 -44.31 -20.15 18.94
C ASP A 160 -45.77 -19.64 18.90
N LYS A 161 -46.28 -19.13 20.04
CA LYS A 161 -47.62 -18.56 20.16
C LYS A 161 -47.63 -17.03 20.20
N SER A 162 -46.47 -16.37 20.27
CA SER A 162 -46.39 -14.90 20.33
C SER A 162 -46.34 -14.30 18.93
N ARG A 163 -46.84 -13.07 18.75
CA ARG A 163 -46.67 -12.28 17.52
C ARG A 163 -45.59 -11.22 17.73
N VAL A 164 -45.03 -10.70 16.64
CA VAL A 164 -44.15 -9.53 16.69
C VAL A 164 -44.91 -8.35 17.28
N GLY A 165 -44.38 -7.72 18.32
CA GLY A 165 -45.08 -6.68 19.10
C GLY A 165 -45.90 -7.22 20.28
N ASP A 166 -46.11 -8.53 20.40
CA ASP A 166 -46.74 -9.14 21.57
C ASP A 166 -45.70 -9.52 22.63
N TRP A 167 -46.14 -9.50 23.89
CA TRP A 167 -45.40 -10.06 25.01
C TRP A 167 -45.16 -11.55 24.83
N THR A 168 -43.89 -11.98 24.92
CA THR A 168 -43.59 -13.38 25.24
C THR A 168 -43.16 -13.46 26.70
N GLU A 169 -44.14 -13.62 27.58
CA GLU A 169 -43.88 -13.91 28.99
C GLU A 169 -43.37 -15.34 29.13
N LEU A 170 -42.22 -15.50 29.78
CA LEU A 170 -41.64 -16.82 29.99
C LEU A 170 -42.28 -17.53 31.16
N SER A 171 -42.52 -18.83 31.00
CA SER A 171 -42.96 -19.70 32.09
C SER A 171 -41.93 -19.89 33.21
N ASN A 172 -40.75 -19.25 33.12
CA ASN A 172 -39.75 -19.22 34.17
C ASN A 172 -39.84 -17.88 34.92
N ARG A 173 -40.32 -17.91 36.16
CA ARG A 173 -41.01 -16.82 36.90
C ARG A 173 -40.29 -15.46 37.06
N ASN A 174 -39.03 -15.31 36.62
CA ASN A 174 -38.18 -14.15 36.92
C ASN A 174 -37.61 -13.41 35.68
N ALA A 175 -38.00 -13.72 34.44
CA ALA A 175 -37.56 -12.95 33.26
C ALA A 175 -38.61 -12.90 32.13
N SER A 176 -38.63 -11.82 31.34
CA SER A 176 -39.49 -11.65 30.15
C SER A 176 -38.72 -11.05 28.98
N TYR A 177 -39.11 -11.41 27.75
CA TYR A 177 -38.47 -10.95 26.51
C TYR A 177 -39.48 -10.39 25.53
N THR A 178 -39.20 -9.21 24.97
CA THR A 178 -40.09 -8.52 24.01
C THR A 178 -39.32 -8.07 22.77
N LEU A 179 -39.94 -8.27 21.61
CA LEU A 179 -39.47 -7.84 20.30
C LEU A 179 -40.35 -6.68 19.79
N LEU A 180 -39.83 -5.46 19.82
CA LEU A 180 -40.57 -4.25 19.47
C LEU A 180 -40.10 -3.67 18.13
N GLY A 181 -40.95 -3.80 17.10
CA GLY A 181 -40.76 -3.12 15.82
C GLY A 181 -41.10 -1.63 15.91
N CYS A 182 -40.09 -0.75 15.87
CA CYS A 182 -40.27 0.69 15.92
C CYS A 182 -39.15 1.44 15.20
N ASP A 183 -39.50 2.49 14.45
CA ASP A 183 -38.51 3.47 13.98
C ASP A 183 -38.16 4.41 15.15
N LEU A 184 -36.91 4.37 15.60
CA LEU A 184 -36.42 5.21 16.70
C LEU A 184 -36.38 6.70 16.34
N CYS A 185 -36.45 7.07 15.05
CA CYS A 185 -36.58 8.45 14.63
C CYS A 185 -37.93 9.06 15.03
N ASP A 186 -38.97 8.24 15.24
CA ASP A 186 -40.21 8.63 15.90
C ASP A 186 -40.10 8.37 17.42
N SER A 187 -39.32 9.22 18.09
CA SER A 187 -39.03 9.06 19.52
C SER A 187 -40.27 9.13 20.41
N LEU A 188 -41.27 9.94 20.08
CA LEU A 188 -42.51 10.03 20.86
C LEU A 188 -43.37 8.77 20.68
N GLY A 189 -43.52 8.28 19.45
CA GLY A 189 -44.20 7.01 19.18
C GLY A 189 -43.53 5.83 19.88
N PHE A 190 -42.20 5.79 19.88
CA PHE A 190 -41.43 4.80 20.63
C PHE A 190 -41.70 4.86 22.15
N ILE A 191 -41.63 6.05 22.75
CA ILE A 191 -41.85 6.22 24.20
C ILE A 191 -43.27 5.82 24.61
N ASN A 192 -44.28 6.20 23.83
CA ASN A 192 -45.67 5.83 24.11
C ASN A 192 -45.84 4.31 24.11
N LYS A 193 -45.30 3.62 23.10
CA LYS A 193 -45.29 2.15 23.05
C LYS A 193 -44.53 1.55 24.22
N LEU A 194 -43.41 2.13 24.62
CA LEU A 194 -42.64 1.64 25.76
C LEU A 194 -43.40 1.80 27.08
N ILE A 195 -44.09 2.92 27.30
CA ILE A 195 -44.93 3.14 28.49
C ILE A 195 -46.11 2.17 28.52
N GLU A 196 -46.74 1.91 27.37
CA GLU A 196 -47.76 0.87 27.21
C GLU A 196 -47.20 -0.51 27.58
N LEU A 197 -45.99 -0.83 27.10
CA LEU A 197 -45.24 -2.02 27.49
C LEU A 197 -44.73 -1.99 28.95
N LEU A 198 -44.92 -0.91 29.68
CA LEU A 198 -44.57 -0.82 31.10
C LEU A 198 -45.81 -0.67 31.97
N ASP A 199 -46.98 -1.08 31.44
CA ASP A 199 -48.26 -1.08 32.13
C ASP A 199 -48.65 0.33 32.61
N GLY A 200 -48.33 1.33 31.78
CA GLY A 200 -48.57 2.76 32.07
C GLY A 200 -47.59 3.38 33.08
N ARG A 201 -46.59 2.63 33.55
CA ARG A 201 -45.61 3.10 34.54
C ARG A 201 -44.34 3.60 33.85
N ASN A 202 -43.70 4.58 34.46
CA ASN A 202 -42.44 5.15 33.98
C ASN A 202 -41.34 5.24 35.05
N ASN A 203 -41.62 4.76 36.27
CA ASN A 203 -40.71 4.89 37.41
C ASN A 203 -39.83 3.66 37.64
N GLN A 204 -39.91 2.64 36.78
CA GLN A 204 -39.04 1.47 36.83
C GLN A 204 -37.56 1.87 36.66
N ARG A 205 -36.67 1.00 37.13
CA ARG A 205 -35.24 1.14 36.87
C ARG A 205 -34.93 0.61 35.48
N ILE A 206 -34.55 1.50 34.57
CA ILE A 206 -34.37 1.16 33.14
C ILE A 206 -32.92 1.40 32.69
N LEU A 207 -32.34 0.42 32.01
CA LEU A 207 -31.10 0.57 31.26
C LEU A 207 -31.40 0.57 29.76
N PHE A 208 -31.10 1.68 29.09
CA PHE A 208 -31.09 1.77 27.63
C PHE A 208 -29.67 1.52 27.12
N ILE A 209 -29.53 0.62 26.13
CA ILE A 209 -28.26 0.27 25.50
C ILE A 209 -28.33 0.65 24.03
N SER A 210 -27.35 1.40 23.55
CA SER A 210 -27.18 1.76 22.14
C SER A 210 -25.81 1.30 21.67
N GLU A 211 -25.70 0.10 21.10
CA GLU A 211 -24.44 -0.42 20.56
C GLU A 211 -24.33 -0.12 19.06
N VAL A 212 -23.65 0.98 18.70
CA VAL A 212 -23.43 1.43 17.32
C VAL A 212 -24.75 1.49 16.52
N SER A 213 -25.77 2.11 17.12
CA SER A 213 -27.11 2.23 16.54
C SER A 213 -27.55 3.69 16.39
N THR A 214 -27.62 4.43 17.50
CA THR A 214 -27.99 5.86 17.55
C THR A 214 -27.10 6.74 16.69
N VAL A 215 -25.83 6.35 16.51
CA VAL A 215 -24.85 7.06 15.69
C VAL A 215 -25.25 7.17 14.20
N TYR A 216 -26.08 6.28 13.68
CA TYR A 216 -26.56 6.35 12.29
C TYR A 216 -27.76 7.28 12.09
N MET A 217 -28.47 7.63 13.16
CA MET A 217 -29.67 8.45 13.09
C MET A 217 -29.32 9.90 12.67
N PRO A 218 -30.23 10.63 12.00
CA PRO A 218 -30.11 12.08 11.89
C PRO A 218 -29.87 12.70 13.27
N SER A 219 -28.94 13.65 13.38
CA SER A 219 -28.50 14.19 14.68
C SER A 219 -29.67 14.79 15.46
N ASP A 220 -30.52 15.59 14.80
CA ASP A 220 -31.75 16.16 15.36
C ASP A 220 -32.69 15.09 15.92
N LYS A 221 -32.81 13.94 15.26
CA LYS A 221 -33.65 12.82 15.71
C LYS A 221 -33.04 12.06 16.89
N SER A 222 -31.73 11.81 16.86
CA SER A 222 -31.04 11.18 17.98
C SER A 222 -31.06 12.04 19.24
N ASP A 223 -30.95 13.37 19.08
CA ASP A 223 -31.02 14.32 20.19
C ASP A 223 -32.44 14.37 20.78
N GLN A 224 -33.46 14.36 19.92
CA GLN A 224 -34.86 14.23 20.35
C GLN A 224 -35.10 12.93 21.12
N LEU A 225 -34.61 11.79 20.64
CA LEU A 225 -34.73 10.52 21.33
C LEU A 225 -34.11 10.57 22.73
N ILE A 226 -32.84 11.00 22.83
CA ILE A 226 -32.10 11.08 24.09
C ILE A 226 -32.78 12.05 25.07
N LYS A 227 -33.23 13.21 24.58
CA LYS A 227 -33.96 14.20 25.37
C LYS A 227 -35.28 13.65 25.88
N ASN A 228 -36.11 13.09 24.99
CA ASN A 228 -37.44 12.60 25.35
C ASN A 228 -37.34 11.43 26.33
N LEU A 229 -36.34 10.57 26.19
CA LEU A 229 -36.00 9.52 27.15
C LEU A 229 -35.74 10.09 28.56
N SER A 230 -34.87 11.10 28.67
CA SER A 230 -34.55 11.76 29.96
C SER A 230 -35.76 12.43 30.63
N GLN A 231 -36.71 12.92 29.83
CA GLN A 231 -37.92 13.61 30.31
C GLN A 231 -39.02 12.62 30.72
N SER A 232 -39.05 11.43 30.12
CA SER A 232 -40.14 10.47 30.31
C SER A 232 -39.90 9.50 31.46
N PHE A 233 -38.63 9.19 31.77
CA PHE A 233 -38.26 8.15 32.75
C PHE A 233 -37.32 8.69 33.84
N PRO A 234 -37.78 8.87 35.09
CA PRO A 234 -36.97 9.43 36.18
C PRO A 234 -35.84 8.54 36.71
N ASN A 235 -35.94 7.21 36.56
CA ASN A 235 -35.00 6.23 37.14
C ASN A 235 -34.27 5.45 36.05
N MET A 236 -33.54 6.12 35.18
CA MET A 236 -33.01 5.50 33.97
C MET A 236 -31.57 5.86 33.68
N ILE A 237 -30.92 4.95 32.97
CA ILE A 237 -29.57 5.09 32.44
C ILE A 237 -29.64 4.93 30.94
N TRP A 238 -29.01 5.84 30.20
CA TRP A 238 -28.71 5.62 28.79
C TRP A 238 -27.23 5.33 28.62
N SER A 239 -26.92 4.26 27.90
CA SER A 239 -25.56 3.85 27.60
C SER A 239 -25.35 3.74 26.10
N CYS A 240 -24.16 4.12 25.66
CA CYS A 240 -23.75 4.00 24.27
C CYS A 240 -22.37 3.37 24.15
N LEU A 241 -22.20 2.60 23.08
CA LEU A 241 -20.90 2.22 22.54
C LEU A 241 -20.90 2.65 21.07
N GLU A 242 -20.17 3.70 20.74
CA GLU A 242 -20.16 4.29 19.40
C GLU A 242 -18.80 4.91 19.04
N GLN A 243 -18.66 5.30 17.78
CA GLN A 243 -17.44 5.90 17.24
C GLN A 243 -17.24 7.32 17.77
N VAL A 244 -15.98 7.64 18.05
CA VAL A 244 -15.52 8.98 18.44
C VAL A 244 -14.23 9.31 17.69
N LEU A 245 -13.97 10.60 17.51
CA LEU A 245 -12.75 11.12 16.92
C LEU A 245 -11.90 11.81 18.00
N PRO A 246 -10.56 11.70 17.92
CA PRO A 246 -9.67 12.57 18.66
C PRO A 246 -9.96 14.05 18.36
N SER A 247 -9.51 14.95 19.24
CA SER A 247 -9.72 16.40 19.10
C SER A 247 -9.09 16.98 17.83
N THR A 248 -8.07 16.33 17.30
CA THR A 248 -7.38 16.73 16.07
C THR A 248 -7.34 15.61 15.03
N PRO A 249 -7.26 15.95 13.73
CA PRO A 249 -7.37 14.97 12.66
C PRO A 249 -6.33 13.85 12.74
N THR A 250 -6.76 12.63 12.39
CA THR A 250 -5.87 11.48 12.23
C THR A 250 -6.17 10.76 10.91
N ALA A 251 -5.17 10.10 10.33
CA ALA A 251 -5.35 9.32 9.10
C ALA A 251 -6.33 8.13 9.29
N PHE A 252 -6.44 7.59 10.51
CA PHE A 252 -7.43 6.57 10.84
C PHE A 252 -8.84 7.14 10.80
N SER A 253 -9.06 8.33 11.39
CA SER A 253 -10.35 9.04 11.36
C SER A 253 -10.81 9.21 9.92
N ASP A 254 -9.97 9.74 9.04
CA ASP A 254 -10.31 9.95 7.62
C ASP A 254 -10.68 8.66 6.90
N THR A 255 -9.93 7.59 7.17
CA THR A 255 -10.16 6.27 6.55
C THR A 255 -11.48 5.66 7.02
N MET A 256 -11.76 5.73 8.32
CA MET A 256 -13.03 5.29 8.89
C MET A 256 -14.22 6.08 8.32
N MET A 257 -14.10 7.42 8.24
CA MET A 257 -15.17 8.26 7.70
C MET A 257 -15.42 7.98 6.21
N LYS A 258 -14.36 7.84 5.40
CA LYS A 258 -14.47 7.46 3.98
C LYS A 258 -15.14 6.10 3.80
N HIS A 259 -14.87 5.13 4.69
CA HIS A 259 -15.50 3.82 4.65
C HIS A 259 -17.03 3.90 4.80
N PHE A 260 -17.52 4.57 5.86
CA PHE A 260 -18.96 4.73 6.09
C PHE A 260 -19.64 5.58 5.00
N HIS A 261 -18.93 6.57 4.45
CA HIS A 261 -19.41 7.34 3.30
C HIS A 261 -19.56 6.45 2.04
N LYS A 262 -18.57 5.61 1.73
CA LYS A 262 -18.62 4.67 0.59
C LYS A 262 -19.76 3.66 0.72
N LEU A 263 -20.04 3.20 1.93
CA LEU A 263 -21.19 2.32 2.22
C LEU A 263 -22.54 3.06 2.20
N ARG A 264 -22.54 4.39 2.08
CA ARG A 264 -23.74 5.25 2.17
C ARG A 264 -24.48 5.09 3.49
N THR A 265 -23.74 4.81 4.56
CA THR A 265 -24.24 4.66 5.94
C THR A 265 -23.45 5.59 6.87
N PRO A 266 -23.53 6.92 6.66
CA PRO A 266 -22.73 7.87 7.43
C PRO A 266 -23.04 7.76 8.93
N ILE A 267 -21.97 7.77 9.75
CA ILE A 267 -22.06 7.87 11.22
C ILE A 267 -22.33 9.32 11.63
N ARG A 268 -23.58 9.74 11.44
CA ARG A 268 -24.07 11.12 11.60
C ARG A 268 -23.86 11.67 13.02
N GLY A 269 -24.00 10.83 14.04
CA GLY A 269 -23.72 11.20 15.43
C GLY A 269 -22.28 11.67 15.60
N THR A 270 -21.32 10.91 15.08
CA THR A 270 -19.90 11.28 15.09
C THR A 270 -19.58 12.49 14.22
N LEU A 271 -20.31 12.72 13.11
CA LEU A 271 -20.16 13.94 12.31
C LEU A 271 -20.61 15.21 13.05
N ALA A 272 -21.69 15.12 13.82
CA ALA A 272 -22.23 16.23 14.59
C ALA A 272 -21.48 16.46 15.91
N TYR A 273 -21.06 15.37 16.55
CA TYR A 273 -20.44 15.34 17.87
C TYR A 273 -19.15 14.50 17.82
N PRO A 274 -18.09 15.02 17.16
CA PRO A 274 -16.90 14.23 16.86
C PRO A 274 -16.12 13.82 18.09
N THR A 275 -16.03 14.66 19.11
CA THR A 275 -15.17 14.41 20.29
C THR A 275 -15.98 13.99 21.52
N ILE A 276 -15.31 13.42 22.52
CA ILE A 276 -15.90 13.18 23.85
C ILE A 276 -16.42 14.50 24.45
N SER A 277 -15.69 15.61 24.25
CA SER A 277 -16.10 16.94 24.73
C SER A 277 -17.44 17.37 24.12
N ASP A 278 -17.63 17.13 22.82
CA ASP A 278 -18.88 17.46 22.13
C ASP A 278 -20.05 16.58 22.62
N GLN A 279 -19.80 15.29 22.85
CA GLN A 279 -20.80 14.38 23.42
C GLN A 279 -21.20 14.76 24.85
N ILE A 280 -20.25 15.20 25.68
CA ILE A 280 -20.57 15.70 27.03
C ILE A 280 -21.42 16.97 26.94
N LYS A 281 -21.06 17.93 26.07
CA LYS A 281 -21.85 19.15 25.86
C LYS A 281 -23.27 18.83 25.37
N ARG A 282 -23.40 17.88 24.44
CA ARG A 282 -24.67 17.39 23.92
C ARG A 282 -25.58 16.86 25.03
N LEU A 283 -25.04 16.07 25.96
CA LEU A 283 -25.82 15.40 27.01
C LEU A 283 -26.01 16.27 28.27
N GLY A 284 -25.07 17.17 28.57
CA GLY A 284 -25.04 17.94 29.83
C GLY A 284 -26.25 18.84 30.07
N SER A 285 -27.04 19.14 29.04
CA SER A 285 -28.26 19.96 29.14
C SER A 285 -29.49 19.16 29.61
N HIS A 286 -29.46 17.83 29.54
CA HIS A 286 -30.61 16.97 29.79
C HIS A 286 -30.34 15.89 30.85
N TRP A 287 -29.08 15.54 31.07
CA TRP A 287 -28.66 14.49 31.99
C TRP A 287 -27.95 15.06 33.21
N LYS A 288 -28.16 14.44 34.37
CA LYS A 288 -27.61 14.95 35.65
C LYS A 288 -26.14 14.60 35.83
N ARG A 289 -25.71 13.50 35.23
CA ARG A 289 -24.33 13.01 35.26
C ARG A 289 -24.04 12.26 33.97
N VAL A 290 -22.83 12.42 33.46
CA VAL A 290 -22.35 11.76 32.24
C VAL A 290 -20.94 11.26 32.49
N GLU A 291 -20.70 9.99 32.22
CA GLU A 291 -19.39 9.35 32.30
C GLU A 291 -19.01 8.82 30.91
N MET A 292 -17.81 9.13 30.43
CA MET A 292 -17.35 8.67 29.12
C MET A 292 -15.85 8.38 29.12
N SER A 293 -15.48 7.26 28.51
CA SER A 293 -14.10 6.88 28.27
C SER A 293 -13.95 6.29 26.88
N THR A 294 -12.80 6.49 26.25
CA THR A 294 -12.45 5.69 25.06
C THR A 294 -12.30 4.22 25.47
N ILE A 295 -12.46 3.30 24.52
CA ILE A 295 -12.16 1.90 24.78
C ILE A 295 -10.66 1.73 25.09
N HIS A 296 -9.77 2.59 24.56
CA HIS A 296 -8.34 2.57 24.89
C HIS A 296 -8.08 2.84 26.37
N ASP A 297 -8.74 3.85 26.95
CA ASP A 297 -8.67 4.15 28.39
C ASP A 297 -9.13 2.95 29.24
N LEU A 298 -10.23 2.30 28.83
CA LEU A 298 -10.78 1.13 29.53
C LEU A 298 -9.84 -0.08 29.40
N TRP A 299 -9.27 -0.30 28.21
CA TRP A 299 -8.32 -1.37 27.94
C TRP A 299 -7.01 -1.22 28.70
N LYS A 300 -6.58 0.01 28.97
CA LYS A 300 -5.48 0.32 29.89
C LYS A 300 -5.88 -0.04 31.32
N ALA A 301 -7.06 0.39 31.75
CA ALA A 301 -7.54 0.11 33.11
C ALA A 301 -7.70 -1.38 33.42
N PHE A 302 -7.87 -2.24 32.39
CA PHE A 302 -7.89 -3.70 32.55
C PHE A 302 -6.59 -4.25 33.15
N ASP A 303 -5.46 -3.54 33.01
CA ASP A 303 -4.20 -3.99 33.60
C ASP A 303 -4.20 -3.86 35.13
N HIS A 304 -5.10 -3.06 35.74
CA HIS A 304 -5.15 -2.87 37.19
C HIS A 304 -5.93 -3.95 37.96
N ASN A 305 -6.75 -4.75 37.29
CA ASN A 305 -7.50 -5.86 37.90
C ASN A 305 -7.01 -7.21 37.34
N GLN A 306 -6.77 -8.18 38.23
CA GLN A 306 -6.17 -9.46 37.86
C GLN A 306 -7.01 -10.25 36.85
N SER A 307 -8.34 -10.28 37.02
CA SER A 307 -9.24 -11.05 36.16
C SER A 307 -9.37 -10.43 34.77
N THR A 308 -9.47 -9.11 34.67
CA THR A 308 -9.46 -8.41 33.37
C THR A 308 -8.11 -8.48 32.68
N ARG A 309 -7.00 -8.43 33.44
CA ARG A 309 -5.64 -8.62 32.90
C ARG A 309 -5.48 -10.02 32.32
N THR A 310 -5.95 -11.04 33.03
CA THR A 310 -5.92 -12.45 32.60
C THR A 310 -6.71 -12.61 31.30
N GLU A 311 -7.88 -11.98 31.19
CA GLU A 311 -8.67 -12.02 29.96
C GLU A 311 -7.99 -11.29 28.81
N LYS A 312 -7.40 -10.12 29.07
CA LYS A 312 -6.58 -9.39 28.09
C LYS A 312 -5.41 -10.24 27.58
N GLU A 313 -4.70 -10.94 28.45
CA GLU A 313 -3.62 -11.87 28.10
C GLU A 313 -4.13 -13.04 27.26
N ARG A 314 -5.23 -13.65 27.67
CA ARG A 314 -5.85 -14.73 26.91
C ARG A 314 -6.20 -14.28 25.50
N LEU A 315 -6.91 -13.16 25.35
CA LEU A 315 -7.32 -12.63 24.05
C LEU A 315 -6.13 -12.36 23.12
N MET A 316 -5.03 -11.86 23.68
CA MET A 316 -3.79 -11.59 22.94
C MET A 316 -3.02 -12.85 22.55
N ASN A 317 -3.24 -13.97 23.25
CA ASN A 317 -2.54 -15.23 23.05
C ASN A 317 -3.37 -16.32 22.32
N LEU A 318 -4.67 -16.09 22.09
CA LEU A 318 -5.56 -17.04 21.39
C LEU A 318 -5.12 -17.33 19.95
N GLU A 319 -4.77 -16.29 19.22
CA GLU A 319 -4.22 -16.36 17.87
C GLU A 319 -2.95 -15.54 17.83
N ALA A 320 -2.00 -15.91 16.97
CA ALA A 320 -0.79 -15.11 16.84
C ALA A 320 -1.15 -13.68 16.37
N PHE A 321 -0.70 -12.69 17.14
CA PHE A 321 -1.11 -11.31 17.02
C PHE A 321 0.11 -10.39 17.03
N ASP A 322 0.17 -9.44 16.10
CA ASP A 322 1.23 -8.42 16.09
C ASP A 322 0.82 -7.03 15.59
N GLU A 323 -0.48 -6.74 15.70
CA GLU A 323 -1.12 -5.52 15.22
C GLU A 323 -1.52 -4.59 16.38
N TRP A 324 -0.67 -4.48 17.43
CA TRP A 324 -0.94 -3.70 18.64
C TRP A 324 -1.29 -2.25 18.36
N GLU A 325 -0.59 -1.61 17.43
CA GLU A 325 -0.85 -0.23 17.06
C GLU A 325 -2.23 -0.07 16.42
N GLU A 326 -2.63 -1.02 15.57
CA GLU A 326 -3.95 -0.98 14.91
C GLU A 326 -5.09 -1.23 15.88
N LEU A 327 -4.86 -2.08 16.89
CA LEU A 327 -5.79 -2.22 17.99
C LEU A 327 -5.89 -0.89 18.76
N ALA A 328 -4.78 -0.26 19.13
CA ALA A 328 -4.82 1.03 19.84
C ALA A 328 -5.51 2.14 19.03
N LEU A 329 -5.28 2.19 17.71
CA LEU A 329 -6.03 3.09 16.82
C LEU A 329 -7.53 2.83 16.90
N PHE A 330 -7.97 1.57 16.76
CA PHE A 330 -9.38 1.20 16.88
C PHE A 330 -9.96 1.57 18.26
N LEU A 331 -9.30 1.16 19.35
CA LEU A 331 -9.80 1.37 20.70
C LEU A 331 -9.89 2.87 21.06
N SER A 332 -9.07 3.72 20.44
CA SER A 332 -9.12 5.17 20.65
C SER A 332 -10.22 5.87 19.84
N HIS A 333 -10.81 5.19 18.85
CA HIS A 333 -11.88 5.73 17.99
C HIS A 333 -13.26 5.17 18.32
N TYR A 334 -13.38 4.49 19.46
CA TYR A 334 -14.64 4.04 20.03
C TYR A 334 -14.69 4.45 21.49
N LEU A 335 -15.87 4.82 21.96
CA LEU A 335 -16.12 5.15 23.36
C LEU A 335 -17.17 4.23 23.96
N VAL A 336 -17.17 4.18 25.29
CA VAL A 336 -18.33 3.75 26.09
C VAL A 336 -18.76 4.97 26.90
N GLY A 337 -20.06 5.27 26.84
CA GLY A 337 -20.67 6.39 27.56
C GLY A 337 -21.87 5.95 28.39
N ILE A 338 -22.05 6.58 29.55
CA ILE A 338 -23.18 6.36 30.44
C ILE A 338 -23.73 7.72 30.88
N ALA A 339 -25.01 7.95 30.65
CA ALA A 339 -25.73 9.14 31.08
C ALA A 339 -26.81 8.75 32.09
N TYR A 340 -26.89 9.50 33.19
CA TYR A 340 -27.75 9.19 34.33
C TYR A 340 -28.85 10.23 34.50
N SER A 341 -30.12 9.79 34.60
CA SER A 341 -31.23 10.69 34.91
C SER A 341 -31.14 11.27 36.32
N LYS A 342 -30.50 10.54 37.24
CA LYS A 342 -30.10 10.98 38.58
C LYS A 342 -28.81 10.28 39.03
N PRO A 343 -27.98 10.90 39.89
CA PRO A 343 -26.79 10.26 40.45
C PRO A 343 -27.11 8.97 41.23
N GLY A 344 -26.12 8.09 41.41
CA GLY A 344 -26.22 6.88 42.24
C GLY A 344 -26.89 5.66 41.61
N LEU A 345 -27.42 5.75 40.37
CA LEU A 345 -28.15 4.63 39.74
C LEU A 345 -27.30 3.38 39.41
N MET A 346 -25.96 3.47 39.45
CA MET A 346 -25.01 2.36 39.26
C MET A 346 -23.96 2.27 40.38
N GLU A 347 -24.19 2.90 41.53
CA GLU A 347 -23.29 2.82 42.69
C GLU A 347 -23.63 1.57 43.52
N ARG A 348 -22.61 0.77 43.91
CA ARG A 348 -22.80 -0.38 44.80
C ARG A 348 -23.00 0.12 46.24
N THR A 349 -24.01 -0.41 46.92
CA THR A 349 -24.32 -0.14 48.35
C THR A 349 -23.31 -0.75 49.32
N THR A 350 -22.49 -1.72 48.91
CA THR A 350 -21.49 -2.39 49.77
C THR A 350 -20.10 -2.45 49.13
N ARG A 351 -19.07 -2.03 49.89
CA ARG A 351 -17.64 -2.24 49.55
C ARG A 351 -17.31 -3.72 49.70
N LEU A 352 -17.50 -4.50 48.64
CA LEU A 352 -16.95 -5.86 48.59
C LEU A 352 -15.47 -5.81 48.20
N GLN A 353 -14.70 -6.64 48.89
CA GLN A 353 -13.35 -7.06 48.51
C GLN A 353 -13.39 -7.68 47.10
N ASP A 354 -12.31 -7.54 46.34
CA ASP A 354 -12.15 -8.07 44.99
C ASP A 354 -12.54 -9.56 44.96
N ASP A 355 -13.72 -9.87 44.43
CA ASP A 355 -14.31 -11.21 44.42
C ASP A 355 -13.71 -12.11 43.32
N GLY A 356 -12.67 -11.62 42.64
CA GLY A 356 -12.02 -12.28 41.51
C GLY A 356 -12.87 -12.27 40.24
N THR A 357 -14.01 -11.58 40.19
CA THR A 357 -14.85 -11.48 38.98
C THR A 357 -14.48 -10.27 38.12
N MET A 358 -14.61 -10.39 36.79
CA MET A 358 -14.42 -9.24 35.91
C MET A 358 -15.48 -8.15 36.18
N SER A 359 -15.04 -6.90 36.19
CA SER A 359 -15.88 -5.72 36.37
C SER A 359 -15.56 -4.64 35.33
N LEU A 360 -16.56 -3.80 34.99
CA LEU A 360 -16.34 -2.66 34.12
C LEU A 360 -15.47 -1.63 34.86
N PRO A 361 -14.30 -1.22 34.32
CA PRO A 361 -13.51 -0.16 34.93
C PRO A 361 -14.32 1.12 35.05
N GLN A 362 -13.97 1.95 36.04
CA GLN A 362 -14.65 3.23 36.23
C GLN A 362 -14.42 4.13 35.00
N LEU A 363 -15.50 4.58 34.38
CA LEU A 363 -15.44 5.58 33.33
C LEU A 363 -15.07 6.93 33.94
N ARG A 364 -14.42 7.80 33.16
CA ARG A 364 -14.06 9.14 33.64
C ARG A 364 -15.34 9.97 33.79
N ASP A 365 -15.57 10.46 35.00
CA ASP A 365 -16.58 11.48 35.26
C ASP A 365 -16.08 12.81 34.71
N ARG A 366 -16.82 13.39 33.77
CA ARG A 366 -16.46 14.66 33.16
C ARG A 366 -17.68 15.56 33.27
N SER A 367 -17.71 16.42 34.29
CA SER A 367 -18.77 17.41 34.43
C SER A 367 -18.68 18.42 33.27
N PRO A 368 -19.79 19.07 32.87
CA PRO A 368 -19.75 20.13 31.86
C PRO A 368 -18.85 21.33 32.25
N THR A 369 -18.44 21.39 33.52
CA THR A 369 -17.58 22.42 34.10
C THR A 369 -16.11 22.01 34.21
N THR A 370 -15.76 20.73 34.09
CA THR A 370 -14.36 20.32 33.94
C THR A 370 -13.98 20.55 32.49
N THR A 371 -13.40 21.72 32.23
CA THR A 371 -12.54 21.90 31.06
C THR A 371 -11.62 20.69 31.00
N ASP A 372 -11.68 19.96 29.89
CA ASP A 372 -10.59 19.04 29.54
C ASP A 372 -9.30 19.77 29.87
N HIS A 373 -8.38 19.09 30.55
CA HIS A 373 -6.98 19.46 30.46
C HIS A 373 -6.61 19.33 28.96
N ALA A 374 -6.99 20.34 28.18
CA ALA A 374 -6.24 20.77 27.04
C ALA A 374 -4.81 20.79 27.55
N LEU A 375 -3.95 20.00 26.92
CA LEU A 375 -2.50 20.16 27.01
C LEU A 375 -2.24 21.65 27.17
N GLY A 376 -1.79 22.03 28.36
CA GLY A 376 -1.85 23.41 28.82
C GLY A 376 -1.32 24.33 27.74
N SER A 377 -2.10 25.35 27.39
CA SER A 377 -1.66 26.45 26.56
C SER A 377 -0.64 27.31 27.33
N HIS A 378 0.51 26.78 27.72
CA HIS A 378 1.51 27.49 28.53
C HIS A 378 2.91 26.87 28.29
N GLY A 379 3.94 27.57 27.85
CA GLY A 379 4.06 28.97 27.42
C GLY A 379 4.87 29.06 26.12
N SER A 380 4.63 30.13 25.37
CA SER A 380 5.50 30.49 24.25
C SER A 380 6.88 30.84 24.81
N ASP A 381 7.80 29.88 24.81
CA ASP A 381 9.20 30.25 24.77
C ASP A 381 9.46 30.83 23.38
N ARG A 382 9.48 32.16 23.30
CA ARG A 382 9.67 32.98 22.09
C ARG A 382 11.09 32.86 21.49
N HIS A 383 11.74 31.72 21.66
CA HIS A 383 13.11 31.46 21.19
C HIS A 383 13.28 30.07 20.55
N GLY A 384 12.19 29.41 20.14
CA GLY A 384 12.29 28.19 19.35
C GLY A 384 12.88 28.47 17.95
N LEU A 385 13.87 27.68 17.54
CA LEU A 385 14.38 27.66 16.16
C LEU A 385 13.19 27.63 15.18
N PRO A 386 13.22 28.38 14.06
CA PRO A 386 12.13 28.37 13.09
C PRO A 386 12.09 27.01 12.38
N TRP A 387 11.31 26.09 12.92
CA TRP A 387 11.12 24.78 12.32
C TRP A 387 10.20 24.89 11.11
N SER A 388 10.64 24.36 9.97
CA SER A 388 9.87 24.29 8.74
C SER A 388 9.39 22.86 8.48
N TYR A 389 8.22 22.77 7.82
CA TYR A 389 7.61 21.54 7.38
C TYR A 389 7.33 21.62 5.89
N SER A 390 7.72 20.58 5.16
CA SER A 390 7.27 20.35 3.79
C SER A 390 7.02 18.86 3.55
N SER A 391 6.36 18.52 2.45
CA SER A 391 6.13 17.13 2.08
C SER A 391 6.23 16.94 0.57
N VAL A 392 6.79 15.81 0.15
CA VAL A 392 6.90 15.42 -1.25
C VAL A 392 6.06 14.17 -1.47
N GLU A 393 5.18 14.18 -2.47
CA GLU A 393 4.41 12.98 -2.82
C GLU A 393 5.34 11.86 -3.31
N SER A 394 5.08 10.65 -2.83
CA SER A 394 5.91 9.48 -3.04
C SER A 394 5.05 8.27 -3.37
N SER A 395 5.50 7.44 -4.29
CA SER A 395 4.83 6.17 -4.58
C SER A 395 5.12 5.08 -3.53
N ILE A 396 5.82 5.40 -2.43
CA ILE A 396 6.16 4.46 -1.36
C ILE A 396 4.93 4.21 -0.50
N GLN A 397 4.27 3.09 -0.72
CA GLN A 397 3.13 2.64 0.07
C GLN A 397 3.53 1.42 0.89
N ARG A 398 4.29 1.62 1.97
CA ARG A 398 4.74 0.52 2.84
C ARG A 398 4.96 0.95 4.28
N ARG A 399 4.82 -0.01 5.19
CA ARG A 399 5.10 0.12 6.63
C ARG A 399 5.97 -1.04 7.14
N GLY A 400 6.63 -0.85 8.27
CA GLY A 400 7.50 -1.84 8.89
C GLY A 400 8.74 -2.19 8.05
N HIS A 401 9.15 -1.26 7.19
CA HIS A 401 10.36 -1.30 6.39
C HIS A 401 11.52 -0.63 7.14
N THR A 402 12.72 -0.71 6.58
CA THR A 402 13.89 0.05 7.03
C THR A 402 14.28 1.07 5.97
N SER A 403 14.88 2.19 6.38
CA SER A 403 15.55 3.17 5.52
C SER A 403 16.92 3.47 6.10
N THR A 404 17.98 3.22 5.35
CA THR A 404 19.35 3.39 5.83
C THR A 404 20.09 4.36 4.92
N LEU A 405 20.70 5.40 5.51
CA LEU A 405 21.53 6.37 4.79
C LEU A 405 22.81 5.72 4.30
N LEU A 406 23.09 5.90 3.02
CA LEU A 406 24.32 5.49 2.35
C LEU A 406 25.28 6.68 2.26
N PRO A 407 26.60 6.45 2.11
CA PRO A 407 27.61 7.52 2.08
C PRO A 407 27.46 8.48 0.91
N ASP A 408 26.82 8.04 -0.17
CA ASP A 408 26.56 8.84 -1.36
C ASP A 408 25.30 9.73 -1.23
N GLY A 409 24.67 9.74 -0.04
CA GLY A 409 23.47 10.52 0.27
C GLY A 409 22.15 9.85 -0.11
N HIS A 410 22.19 8.64 -0.69
CA HIS A 410 20.98 7.87 -0.98
C HIS A 410 20.44 7.13 0.24
N LEU A 411 19.14 6.81 0.25
CA LEU A 411 18.55 5.95 1.27
C LEU A 411 18.24 4.56 0.68
N LEU A 412 18.82 3.52 1.26
CA LEU A 412 18.42 2.14 0.99
C LEU A 412 17.16 1.81 1.78
N VAL A 413 16.06 1.53 1.09
CA VAL A 413 14.81 1.06 1.69
C VAL A 413 14.59 -0.41 1.40
N PHE A 414 14.41 -1.21 2.45
CA PHE A 414 14.23 -2.65 2.34
C PHE A 414 13.04 -3.17 3.16
N GLY A 415 12.41 -4.23 2.64
CA GLY A 415 11.31 -4.93 3.27
C GLY A 415 10.04 -4.09 3.45
N GLY A 416 9.25 -4.48 4.45
CA GLY A 416 7.97 -3.87 4.80
C GLY A 416 6.76 -4.62 4.26
N PHE A 417 5.58 -4.08 4.54
CA PHE A 417 4.29 -4.53 4.02
C PHE A 417 3.58 -3.37 3.37
N GLY A 418 3.03 -3.63 2.20
CA GLY A 418 2.22 -2.68 1.47
C GLY A 418 2.12 -3.08 0.02
N LEU A 419 1.93 -2.10 -0.86
CA LEU A 419 1.95 -2.39 -2.28
C LEU A 419 3.41 -2.58 -2.72
N PRO A 420 3.70 -3.60 -3.55
CA PRO A 420 4.94 -3.56 -4.32
C PRO A 420 4.96 -2.20 -5.02
N ASN A 421 6.04 -1.44 -4.83
CA ASN A 421 6.22 -0.25 -5.66
C ASN A 421 6.04 -0.68 -7.12
N PRO A 422 5.43 0.12 -8.00
CA PRO A 422 5.33 -0.21 -9.41
C PRO A 422 6.74 -0.35 -9.96
N ILE A 423 7.25 -1.58 -9.93
CA ILE A 423 8.57 -1.92 -10.37
C ILE A 423 8.47 -1.87 -11.89
N LYS A 424 9.07 -0.83 -12.48
CA LYS A 424 9.34 -0.74 -13.94
C LYS A 424 10.42 -1.75 -14.37
N SER A 425 10.53 -2.87 -13.65
CA SER A 425 11.39 -4.02 -13.90
C SER A 425 10.51 -5.27 -13.96
N VAL A 426 11.03 -6.30 -14.61
CA VAL A 426 10.22 -7.23 -15.39
C VAL A 426 10.29 -8.68 -14.90
N ASP A 427 11.07 -8.97 -13.85
CA ASP A 427 11.44 -10.35 -13.49
C ASP A 427 10.82 -10.93 -12.24
N GLN A 428 9.97 -10.20 -11.53
CA GLN A 428 9.39 -10.74 -10.31
C GLN A 428 7.91 -10.95 -10.49
N LYS A 429 7.56 -12.12 -11.07
CA LYS A 429 6.32 -12.81 -10.72
C LYS A 429 6.36 -13.14 -9.22
N ILE A 430 6.14 -12.14 -8.37
CA ILE A 430 5.53 -12.41 -7.07
C ILE A 430 4.10 -12.82 -7.41
N LYS A 431 3.72 -14.03 -7.02
CA LYS A 431 2.37 -14.61 -7.13
C LYS A 431 1.32 -13.84 -6.29
N SER A 432 1.46 -12.54 -6.12
CA SER A 432 0.45 -11.68 -5.50
C SER A 432 -0.26 -10.94 -6.61
N SER A 433 -1.59 -11.07 -6.69
CA SER A 433 -2.44 -10.18 -7.48
C SER A 433 -1.93 -8.73 -7.34
N PRO A 434 -1.73 -7.96 -8.43
CA PRO A 434 -1.23 -6.59 -8.38
C PRO A 434 -2.11 -5.61 -7.59
N SER A 435 -3.22 -6.08 -7.05
CA SER A 435 -4.18 -5.38 -6.21
C SER A 435 -4.12 -5.76 -4.72
N ALA A 436 -3.21 -6.63 -4.30
CA ALA A 436 -3.13 -7.13 -2.92
C ALA A 436 -1.85 -6.68 -2.21
N HIS A 437 -1.99 -6.07 -1.03
CA HIS A 437 -0.87 -5.77 -0.14
C HIS A 437 -0.09 -7.03 0.22
N SER A 438 1.24 -6.98 0.14
CA SER A 438 2.11 -8.10 0.45
C SER A 438 3.31 -7.66 1.29
N ARG A 439 4.00 -8.64 1.89
CA ARG A 439 5.36 -8.40 2.40
C ARG A 439 6.29 -8.21 1.21
N LEU A 440 7.28 -7.35 1.37
CA LEU A 440 8.18 -6.93 0.30
C LEU A 440 9.59 -7.44 0.58
N SER A 441 10.33 -7.79 -0.49
CA SER A 441 11.75 -8.14 -0.46
C SER A 441 12.57 -7.31 -1.46
N HIS A 442 11.93 -6.44 -2.23
CA HIS A 442 12.61 -5.66 -3.27
C HIS A 442 13.30 -4.43 -2.65
N PRO A 443 14.64 -4.38 -2.66
CA PRO A 443 15.35 -3.19 -2.23
C PRO A 443 15.09 -2.04 -3.21
N ILE A 444 14.98 -0.83 -2.69
CA ILE A 444 14.89 0.40 -3.47
C ILE A 444 15.89 1.41 -2.92
N LEU A 445 16.46 2.24 -3.78
CA LEU A 445 17.22 3.42 -3.42
C LEU A 445 16.34 4.66 -3.58
N LEU A 446 16.37 5.56 -2.59
CA LEU A 446 15.74 6.87 -2.68
C LEU A 446 16.82 7.93 -2.83
N SER A 447 16.71 8.72 -3.89
CA SER A 447 17.55 9.91 -4.12
C SER A 447 16.72 11.15 -3.82
N PRO A 448 16.91 11.81 -2.67
CA PRO A 448 16.26 13.08 -2.39
C PRO A 448 16.78 14.16 -3.36
N ARG A 449 15.88 14.87 -4.03
CA ARG A 449 16.17 16.05 -4.86
C ARG A 449 15.44 17.26 -4.26
N ALA A 450 15.82 18.47 -4.67
CA ALA A 450 15.30 19.72 -4.10
C ALA A 450 13.75 19.84 -4.07
N SER A 451 13.03 19.18 -4.99
CA SER A 451 11.56 19.23 -5.07
C SER A 451 10.88 17.89 -5.38
N SER A 452 11.64 16.79 -5.44
CA SER A 452 11.10 15.45 -5.74
C SER A 452 11.99 14.35 -5.16
N VAL A 453 11.46 13.13 -5.06
CA VAL A 453 12.24 11.95 -4.65
C VAL A 453 12.26 10.95 -5.80
N GLN A 454 13.46 10.63 -6.29
CA GLN A 454 13.64 9.57 -7.27
C GLN A 454 13.73 8.22 -6.56
N ILE A 455 12.97 7.23 -7.04
CA ILE A 455 12.96 5.87 -6.50
C ILE A 455 13.59 4.94 -7.55
N THR A 456 14.68 4.29 -7.18
CA THR A 456 15.43 3.38 -8.05
C THR A 456 15.34 1.95 -7.50
N PRO A 457 14.63 1.01 -8.16
CA PRO A 457 14.60 -0.38 -7.73
C PRO A 457 15.96 -1.04 -7.92
N LEU A 458 16.40 -1.83 -6.93
CA LEU A 458 17.62 -2.62 -6.99
C LEU A 458 17.32 -4.07 -7.37
N PRO A 459 18.24 -4.76 -8.08
CA PRO A 459 18.03 -6.13 -8.52
C PRO A 459 17.83 -7.08 -7.33
N ILE A 460 16.95 -8.07 -7.52
CA ILE A 460 16.87 -9.23 -6.62
C ILE A 460 17.71 -10.35 -7.22
N ASN A 461 18.54 -10.96 -6.40
CA ASN A 461 19.35 -12.13 -6.69
C ASN A 461 19.07 -13.22 -5.64
N PRO A 462 19.58 -14.46 -5.82
CA PRO A 462 19.36 -15.55 -4.87
C PRO A 462 19.86 -15.26 -3.45
N SER A 463 20.80 -14.32 -3.27
CA SER A 463 21.31 -13.90 -1.97
C SER A 463 20.49 -12.78 -1.32
N THR A 464 19.49 -12.23 -2.02
CA THR A 464 18.60 -11.19 -1.48
C THR A 464 17.75 -11.76 -0.34
N PRO A 465 17.62 -11.05 0.79
CA PRO A 465 16.82 -11.54 1.91
C PRO A 465 15.35 -11.75 1.52
N SER A 466 14.72 -12.74 2.13
CA SER A 466 13.30 -13.03 1.95
C SER A 466 12.39 -11.86 2.39
N ALA A 467 11.16 -11.84 1.85
CA ALA A 467 10.21 -10.76 2.12
C ALA A 467 9.82 -10.72 3.61
N ARG A 468 10.00 -9.55 4.24
CA ARG A 468 9.97 -9.44 5.71
C ARG A 468 9.50 -8.09 6.23
N LEU A 469 9.03 -8.10 7.47
CA LEU A 469 8.55 -6.94 8.23
C LEU A 469 9.31 -6.80 9.55
N TYR A 470 9.45 -5.56 10.04
CA TYR A 470 9.98 -5.25 11.37
C TYR A 470 11.34 -5.90 11.66
N HIS A 471 12.18 -5.98 10.62
CA HIS A 471 13.61 -6.23 10.71
C HIS A 471 14.34 -4.91 11.00
N THR A 472 15.63 -4.99 11.28
CA THR A 472 16.48 -3.81 11.42
C THR A 472 17.51 -3.76 10.30
N ALA A 473 17.98 -2.54 9.98
CA ALA A 473 19.06 -2.30 9.03
C ALA A 473 19.94 -1.18 9.58
N SER A 474 21.24 -1.46 9.72
CA SER A 474 22.21 -0.60 10.38
C SER A 474 23.36 -0.28 9.43
N PRO A 475 23.75 0.99 9.26
CA PRO A 475 24.93 1.32 8.46
C PRO A 475 26.20 0.81 9.16
N LEU A 476 27.18 0.38 8.37
CA LEU A 476 28.47 -0.10 8.80
C LEU A 476 29.58 0.59 8.03
N VAL A 477 30.66 0.95 8.72
CA VAL A 477 31.93 1.39 8.12
C VAL A 477 33.02 0.43 8.56
N ASN A 478 33.73 -0.14 7.59
CA ASN A 478 34.90 -0.97 7.84
C ASN A 478 36.11 -0.07 8.18
N GLY A 479 36.75 -0.31 9.32
CA GLY A 479 37.86 0.51 9.78
C GLY A 479 39.12 0.40 8.93
N ASP A 480 39.34 -0.74 8.27
CA ASP A 480 40.59 -1.03 7.56
C ASP A 480 40.62 -0.38 6.16
N ASP A 481 39.51 -0.39 5.44
CA ASP A 481 39.40 0.10 4.05
C ASP A 481 38.36 1.22 3.86
N GLN A 482 37.69 1.65 4.93
CA GLN A 482 36.64 2.67 4.94
C GLN A 482 35.45 2.33 4.02
N THR A 483 35.27 1.06 3.66
CA THR A 483 34.11 0.62 2.87
C THR A 483 32.84 0.69 3.70
N SER A 484 31.75 1.12 3.06
CA SER A 484 30.45 1.23 3.71
C SER A 484 29.50 0.13 3.26
N SER A 485 28.79 -0.45 4.22
CA SER A 485 27.83 -1.53 4.00
C SER A 485 26.59 -1.35 4.88
N VAL A 486 25.54 -2.14 4.64
CA VAL A 486 24.34 -2.14 5.47
C VAL A 486 24.11 -3.54 6.04
N PHE A 487 24.07 -3.64 7.36
CA PHE A 487 23.78 -4.87 8.07
C PHE A 487 22.28 -5.02 8.32
N LEU A 488 21.69 -6.14 7.94
CA LEU A 488 20.29 -6.47 8.13
C LEU A 488 20.15 -7.68 9.05
N PHE A 489 19.23 -7.59 10.03
CA PHE A 489 18.96 -8.70 10.94
C PHE A 489 17.46 -8.96 11.16
N GLY A 490 17.11 -10.25 11.13
CA GLY A 490 15.82 -10.76 11.58
C GLY A 490 14.62 -10.22 10.80
N GLY A 491 13.56 -9.89 11.52
CA GLY A 491 12.23 -9.59 10.99
C GLY A 491 11.32 -10.82 11.01
N ARG A 492 10.20 -10.75 10.30
CA ARG A 492 9.25 -11.87 10.24
C ARG A 492 8.61 -12.05 8.87
N SER A 493 8.26 -13.30 8.55
CA SER A 493 7.41 -13.66 7.41
C SER A 493 5.96 -13.94 7.83
N SER A 494 5.67 -14.11 9.11
CA SER A 494 4.32 -14.11 9.71
C SER A 494 4.46 -13.89 11.22
N PRO A 495 3.39 -13.57 11.97
CA PRO A 495 3.49 -13.44 13.43
C PRO A 495 4.09 -14.68 14.13
N ARG A 496 3.93 -15.89 13.55
CA ARG A 496 4.50 -17.16 14.05
C ARG A 496 5.84 -17.53 13.43
N ALA A 497 6.35 -16.74 12.48
CA ALA A 497 7.56 -17.04 11.73
C ALA A 497 8.56 -15.87 11.82
N PRO A 498 9.11 -15.62 13.03
CA PRO A 498 10.26 -14.75 13.19
C PRO A 498 11.48 -15.32 12.44
N LEU A 499 12.35 -14.43 11.98
CA LEU A 499 13.54 -14.74 11.21
C LEU A 499 14.78 -14.44 12.06
N ALA A 500 15.82 -15.24 11.88
CA ALA A 500 17.12 -15.04 12.52
C ALA A 500 18.25 -14.78 11.52
N ASP A 501 17.97 -14.87 10.22
CA ASP A 501 18.98 -14.67 9.18
C ASP A 501 19.54 -13.23 9.22
N ALA A 502 20.84 -13.14 8.89
CA ALA A 502 21.64 -11.93 8.97
C ALA A 502 22.34 -11.72 7.63
N TYR A 503 22.34 -10.49 7.13
CA TYR A 503 22.94 -10.16 5.85
C TYR A 503 23.72 -8.85 5.89
N VAL A 504 24.75 -8.75 5.05
CA VAL A 504 25.45 -7.49 4.77
C VAL A 504 25.23 -7.13 3.31
N PHE A 505 24.71 -5.94 3.06
CA PHE A 505 24.58 -5.33 1.74
C PHE A 505 25.84 -4.56 1.40
N ASN A 506 26.51 -4.94 0.32
CA ASN A 506 27.64 -4.20 -0.23
C ASN A 506 27.12 -3.07 -1.13
N CYS A 507 27.39 -1.83 -0.74
CA CYS A 507 26.89 -0.64 -1.44
C CYS A 507 27.57 -0.42 -2.81
N THR A 508 28.77 -0.95 -3.01
CA THR A 508 29.50 -0.85 -4.28
C THR A 508 28.97 -1.82 -5.32
N THR A 509 28.71 -3.07 -4.92
CA THR A 509 28.24 -4.13 -5.84
C THR A 509 26.73 -4.27 -5.89
N ASN A 510 25.99 -3.60 -4.99
CA ASN A 510 24.55 -3.75 -4.80
C ASN A 510 24.10 -5.20 -4.54
N THR A 511 24.89 -5.95 -3.77
CA THR A 511 24.62 -7.38 -3.48
C THR A 511 24.53 -7.64 -1.99
N TRP A 512 23.64 -8.56 -1.62
CA TRP A 512 23.52 -9.09 -0.26
C TRP A 512 24.41 -10.32 -0.07
N ASN A 513 25.06 -10.42 1.09
CA ASN A 513 25.83 -11.59 1.52
C ASN A 513 25.31 -12.06 2.87
N SER A 514 25.03 -13.36 3.01
CA SER A 514 24.65 -13.94 4.30
C SER A 514 25.85 -13.96 5.23
N VAL A 515 25.67 -13.47 6.46
CA VAL A 515 26.70 -13.47 7.52
C VAL A 515 26.31 -14.36 8.70
N LYS A 516 25.39 -15.30 8.47
CA LYS A 516 25.08 -16.32 9.47
C LYS A 516 26.32 -17.19 9.76
N PRO A 517 26.69 -17.42 11.03
CA PRO A 517 27.79 -18.32 11.37
C PRO A 517 27.63 -19.71 10.74
N SER A 518 28.71 -20.25 10.18
CA SER A 518 28.74 -21.55 9.50
C SER A 518 28.99 -22.73 10.43
N ALA A 519 29.46 -22.50 11.66
CA ALA A 519 29.76 -23.53 12.65
C ALA A 519 28.56 -23.82 13.57
N ALA A 520 28.30 -25.09 13.84
CA ALA A 520 27.24 -25.55 14.76
C ALA A 520 27.50 -25.16 16.23
N GLU A 521 28.72 -24.78 16.58
CA GLU A 521 29.16 -24.46 17.96
C GLU A 521 29.15 -22.96 18.29
N SER A 522 28.86 -22.07 17.32
CA SER A 522 28.84 -20.62 17.56
C SER A 522 27.47 -20.16 18.08
N SER A 523 27.43 -19.65 19.31
CA SER A 523 26.24 -19.00 19.88
C SER A 523 25.85 -17.77 19.05
N TRP A 524 24.56 -17.61 18.75
CA TRP A 524 24.05 -16.53 17.90
C TRP A 524 22.62 -16.13 18.31
N PRO A 525 22.15 -14.93 17.94
CA PRO A 525 20.86 -14.44 18.43
C PRO A 525 19.67 -15.26 17.87
N PRO A 526 18.66 -15.59 18.70
CA PRO A 526 17.46 -16.27 18.23
C PRO A 526 16.63 -15.42 17.25
N PRO A 527 15.71 -16.07 16.48
CA PRO A 527 14.81 -15.40 15.56
C PRO A 527 14.01 -14.30 16.25
N ARG A 528 13.91 -13.12 15.62
CA ARG A 528 13.22 -11.97 16.22
C ARG A 528 12.73 -10.92 15.24
N PHE A 529 11.68 -10.20 15.59
CA PHE A 529 11.20 -8.99 14.90
C PHE A 529 10.82 -7.90 15.91
N ARG A 530 10.64 -6.64 15.46
CA ARG A 530 10.40 -5.47 16.34
C ARG A 530 11.47 -5.25 17.42
N HIS A 531 12.67 -5.79 17.21
CA HIS A 531 13.85 -5.49 18.02
C HIS A 531 14.44 -4.15 17.61
N THR A 532 15.33 -3.61 18.43
CA THR A 532 16.14 -2.45 18.07
C THR A 532 17.53 -2.93 17.68
N ALA A 533 18.11 -2.28 16.66
CA ALA A 533 19.52 -2.40 16.35
C ALA A 533 20.15 -1.01 16.28
N LEU A 534 21.38 -0.90 16.74
CA LEU A 534 22.13 0.34 16.85
C LEU A 534 23.56 0.13 16.37
N THR A 535 24.03 1.00 15.47
CA THR A 535 25.45 1.03 15.09
C THR A 535 26.25 1.73 16.19
N LEU A 536 27.30 1.07 16.68
CA LEU A 536 28.27 1.62 17.63
C LEU A 536 29.60 1.82 16.90
N GLN A 537 30.21 2.99 17.07
CA GLN A 537 31.56 3.25 16.57
C GLN A 537 32.55 3.06 17.72
N ILE A 538 33.40 2.03 17.64
CA ILE A 538 34.41 1.73 18.67
C ILE A 538 35.78 1.76 17.98
N GLY A 539 36.57 2.79 18.29
CA GLY A 539 37.77 3.10 17.52
C GLY A 539 37.42 3.42 16.06
N ASN A 540 38.09 2.76 15.11
CA ASN A 540 37.85 2.98 13.68
C ASN A 540 36.79 2.04 13.08
N SER A 541 36.25 1.10 13.86
CA SER A 541 35.34 0.06 13.35
C SER A 541 33.91 0.23 13.86
N SER A 542 32.95 -0.12 13.01
CA SER A 542 31.54 -0.19 13.38
C SER A 542 31.15 -1.57 13.93
N TYR A 543 30.28 -1.57 14.94
CA TYR A 543 29.66 -2.75 15.55
C TYR A 543 28.14 -2.58 15.57
N VAL A 544 27.38 -3.67 15.67
CA VAL A 544 25.91 -3.60 15.79
C VAL A 544 25.44 -4.21 17.09
N LEU A 545 24.80 -3.39 17.93
CA LEU A 545 24.11 -3.87 19.13
C LEU A 545 22.64 -4.15 18.80
N ILE A 546 22.14 -5.30 19.21
CA ILE A 546 20.75 -5.74 19.02
C ILE A 546 20.15 -6.05 20.38
N HIS A 547 18.94 -5.56 20.63
CA HIS A 547 18.25 -5.82 21.88
C HIS A 547 16.76 -6.14 21.69
N GLY A 548 16.30 -7.13 22.45
CA GLY A 548 14.90 -7.47 22.63
C GLY A 548 14.20 -7.92 21.35
N GLY A 549 12.94 -7.52 21.18
CA GLY A 549 12.06 -7.94 20.10
C GLY A 549 11.18 -9.13 20.47
N ILE A 550 10.49 -9.67 19.47
CA ILE A 550 9.55 -10.79 19.63
C ILE A 550 10.13 -12.01 18.93
N GLY A 551 10.34 -13.08 19.69
CA GLY A 551 10.86 -14.35 19.23
C GLY A 551 9.77 -15.37 18.87
N SER A 552 10.17 -16.64 18.82
CA SER A 552 9.25 -17.75 18.54
C SER A 552 8.13 -17.83 19.57
N GLU A 553 6.94 -18.28 19.14
CA GLU A 553 5.74 -18.37 19.98
C GLU A 553 5.31 -17.04 20.64
N GLY A 554 5.77 -15.89 20.12
CA GLY A 554 5.39 -14.57 20.64
C GLY A 554 6.14 -14.15 21.90
N VAL A 555 7.20 -14.86 22.30
CA VAL A 555 8.00 -14.53 23.48
C VAL A 555 8.68 -13.18 23.30
N ILE A 556 8.48 -12.26 24.25
CA ILE A 556 9.20 -10.99 24.30
C ILE A 556 10.60 -11.26 24.83
N LEU A 557 11.60 -11.00 23.99
CA LEU A 557 13.00 -11.26 24.29
C LEU A 557 13.59 -10.14 25.15
N LYS A 558 14.50 -10.52 26.05
CA LYS A 558 15.27 -9.63 26.93
C LYS A 558 16.76 -9.58 26.61
N ASP A 559 17.20 -10.44 25.70
CA ASP A 559 18.61 -10.68 25.43
C ASP A 559 19.23 -9.54 24.59
N THR A 560 20.51 -9.32 24.82
CA THR A 560 21.31 -8.31 24.10
C THR A 560 22.50 -8.96 23.41
N TRP A 561 22.74 -8.58 22.16
CA TRP A 561 23.80 -9.14 21.33
C TRP A 561 24.63 -8.04 20.68
N LEU A 562 25.93 -8.27 20.55
CA LEU A 562 26.85 -7.44 19.80
C LEU A 562 27.38 -8.22 18.61
N PHE A 563 27.34 -7.63 17.43
CA PHE A 563 27.90 -8.17 16.19
C PHE A 563 29.16 -7.40 15.80
N ASP A 564 30.26 -8.14 15.63
CA ASP A 564 31.50 -7.67 15.02
C ASP A 564 31.52 -8.09 13.54
N PRO A 565 31.35 -7.14 12.60
CA PRO A 565 31.31 -7.44 11.18
C PRO A 565 32.68 -7.87 10.60
N ASN A 566 33.79 -7.45 11.20
CA ASN A 566 35.14 -7.74 10.71
C ASN A 566 35.54 -9.18 11.02
N ARG A 567 35.14 -9.68 12.20
CA ARG A 567 35.39 -11.06 12.64
C ARG A 567 34.25 -12.01 12.33
N ASN A 568 33.12 -11.49 11.84
CA ASN A 568 31.85 -12.22 11.73
C ASN A 568 31.48 -12.92 13.05
N LEU A 569 31.62 -12.20 14.17
CA LEU A 569 31.51 -12.74 15.52
C LEU A 569 30.28 -12.16 16.23
N TRP A 570 29.54 -13.02 16.92
CA TRP A 570 28.42 -12.66 17.77
C TRP A 570 28.79 -12.84 19.24
N ILE A 571 28.49 -11.83 20.05
CA ILE A 571 28.80 -11.81 21.49
C ILE A 571 27.48 -11.56 22.24
N ALA A 572 27.10 -12.48 23.12
CA ALA A 572 25.97 -12.29 24.02
C ALA A 572 26.36 -11.39 25.20
N LEU A 573 25.59 -10.33 25.44
CA LEU A 573 25.81 -9.37 26.52
C LEU A 573 24.83 -9.64 27.67
N ASN A 574 24.96 -10.81 28.31
CA ASN A 574 24.01 -11.31 29.31
C ASN A 574 23.79 -10.38 30.51
N ASP A 575 24.79 -9.55 30.84
CA ASP A 575 24.68 -8.60 31.96
C ASP A 575 23.62 -7.52 31.69
N MET A 576 23.33 -7.21 30.42
CA MET A 576 22.37 -6.17 30.00
C MET A 576 20.91 -6.56 30.24
N ASP A 577 20.62 -7.86 30.25
CA ASP A 577 19.26 -8.42 30.28
C ASP A 577 18.47 -7.99 31.51
N LYS A 578 19.16 -7.76 32.64
CA LYS A 578 18.55 -7.32 33.90
C LYS A 578 18.16 -5.85 33.90
N PHE A 579 18.80 -5.03 33.08
CA PHE A 579 18.67 -3.57 33.11
C PHE A 579 17.66 -3.05 32.11
N ILE A 580 17.69 -3.58 30.88
CA ILE A 580 16.71 -3.21 29.86
C ILE A 580 15.44 -4.06 29.99
N GLY A 581 15.58 -5.34 30.33
CA GLY A 581 14.46 -6.27 30.47
C GLY A 581 13.81 -6.68 29.14
N PRO A 582 12.79 -7.56 29.16
CA PRO A 582 12.10 -8.01 27.96
C PRO A 582 11.29 -6.86 27.34
N ARG A 583 11.61 -6.46 26.12
CA ARG A 583 10.86 -5.42 25.40
C ARG A 583 10.94 -5.50 23.89
N HIS A 584 9.91 -4.99 23.21
CA HIS A 584 9.89 -4.82 21.75
C HIS A 584 9.33 -3.45 21.35
N SER A 585 9.51 -3.07 20.07
CA SER A 585 9.03 -1.79 19.54
C SER A 585 9.55 -0.55 20.31
N HIS A 586 10.69 -0.68 20.98
CA HIS A 586 11.39 0.41 21.67
C HIS A 586 12.40 1.07 20.72
N GLN A 587 13.10 2.11 21.18
CA GLN A 587 14.25 2.71 20.49
C GLN A 587 15.44 2.81 21.45
N ILE A 588 16.64 2.73 20.92
CA ILE A 588 17.89 2.85 21.68
C ILE A 588 18.76 3.87 20.98
N TYR A 589 19.34 4.78 21.76
CA TYR A 589 20.33 5.75 21.33
C TYR A 589 21.59 5.57 22.18
N TYR A 590 22.76 5.73 21.56
CA TYR A 590 24.05 5.69 22.25
C TYR A 590 24.75 7.03 22.07
N ASP A 591 25.17 7.62 23.19
CA ASP A 591 26.03 8.79 23.19
C ASP A 591 27.51 8.34 23.35
N PRO A 592 28.32 8.40 22.28
CA PRO A 592 29.72 8.01 22.34
C PRO A 592 30.59 8.92 23.22
N PHE A 593 30.17 10.17 23.49
CA PHE A 593 30.97 11.10 24.30
C PHE A 593 30.93 10.73 25.78
N ASP A 594 29.74 10.46 26.30
CA ASP A 594 29.55 10.06 27.70
C ASP A 594 29.57 8.53 27.88
N GLN A 595 29.61 7.79 26.78
CA GLN A 595 29.45 6.34 26.71
C GLN A 595 28.17 5.88 27.41
N GLU A 596 27.06 6.54 27.11
CA GLU A 596 25.76 6.28 27.73
C GLU A 596 24.77 5.72 26.72
N LEU A 597 24.05 4.67 27.13
CA LEU A 597 22.93 4.10 26.38
C LEU A 597 21.62 4.66 26.93
N TYR A 598 20.75 5.11 26.04
CA TYR A 598 19.41 5.60 26.34
C TYR A 598 18.39 4.68 25.68
N VAL A 599 17.46 4.14 26.46
CA VAL A 599 16.39 3.28 25.98
C VAL A 599 15.06 4.00 26.16
N PHE A 600 14.31 4.13 25.06
CA PHE A 600 13.03 4.82 25.05
C PHE A 600 11.89 3.85 24.76
N GLY A 601 10.92 3.83 25.69
CA GLY A 601 9.64 3.17 25.52
C GLY A 601 9.68 1.66 25.20
N GLY A 602 8.71 1.25 24.38
CA GLY A 602 8.46 -0.14 23.97
C GLY A 602 7.32 -0.81 24.74
N ILE A 603 6.98 -2.03 24.33
CA ILE A 603 6.07 -2.92 25.07
C ILE A 603 6.90 -3.96 25.81
N THR A 604 6.66 -4.10 27.11
CA THR A 604 7.31 -5.06 28.01
C THR A 604 6.41 -6.27 28.29
N ALA A 605 7.02 -7.37 28.71
CA ALA A 605 6.27 -8.43 29.38
C ALA A 605 5.91 -7.97 30.80
N ILE A 606 4.71 -8.29 31.28
CA ILE A 606 4.37 -8.09 32.69
C ILE A 606 5.14 -9.16 33.47
N CYS A 607 6.25 -8.80 34.11
CA CYS A 607 6.95 -9.68 35.04
C CYS A 607 6.30 -9.58 36.43
N ASP A 608 6.21 -10.71 37.12
CA ASP A 608 5.46 -10.90 38.37
C ASP A 608 5.63 -9.76 39.39
N GLY A 609 4.52 -9.09 39.74
CA GLY A 609 4.33 -8.51 41.07
C GLY A 609 4.12 -6.99 41.20
N GLU A 610 4.88 -6.14 40.53
CA GLU A 610 4.91 -4.70 40.92
C GLU A 610 4.60 -3.69 39.80
N GLU A 611 4.86 -4.01 38.53
CA GLU A 611 4.56 -3.09 37.42
C GLU A 611 3.23 -3.44 36.72
N THR A 612 2.31 -2.47 36.72
CA THR A 612 1.00 -2.60 36.06
C THR A 612 0.99 -2.08 34.62
N SER A 613 2.02 -1.34 34.19
CA SER A 613 2.13 -0.82 32.83
C SER A 613 2.89 -1.78 31.92
N ARG A 614 2.34 -2.05 30.74
CA ARG A 614 3.03 -2.76 29.65
C ARG A 614 3.98 -1.86 28.85
N LEU A 615 4.02 -0.55 29.13
CA LEU A 615 4.93 0.35 28.45
C LEU A 615 6.27 0.39 29.18
N GLY A 616 7.34 0.20 28.42
CA GLY A 616 8.70 0.26 28.95
C GLY A 616 9.04 1.68 29.40
N ARG A 617 9.61 1.80 30.60
CA ARG A 617 10.15 3.07 31.09
C ARG A 617 11.33 3.53 30.24
N ASN A 618 11.52 4.85 30.20
CA ASN A 618 12.69 5.48 29.63
C ASN A 618 13.85 5.38 30.63
N VAL A 619 14.97 4.77 30.23
CA VAL A 619 16.12 4.53 31.10
C VAL A 619 17.42 4.89 30.41
N LYS A 620 18.41 5.34 31.17
CA LYS A 620 19.80 5.44 30.70
C LYS A 620 20.76 4.70 31.61
N PHE A 621 21.89 4.28 31.07
CA PHE A 621 22.98 3.71 31.86
C PHE A 621 24.29 3.81 31.09
N GLY A 622 25.40 3.80 31.84
CA GLY A 622 26.73 3.86 31.27
C GLY A 622 27.26 2.50 30.79
N LEU A 623 27.99 2.53 29.68
CA LEU A 623 28.73 1.40 29.15
C LEU A 623 30.22 1.73 29.09
N THR A 624 31.06 0.72 29.28
CA THR A 624 32.50 0.78 29.04
C THR A 624 32.92 -0.37 28.15
N PHE A 625 33.76 -0.07 27.17
CA PHE A 625 34.37 -1.06 26.29
C PHE A 625 35.79 -1.34 26.77
N GLU A 626 36.04 -2.58 27.20
CA GLU A 626 37.38 -3.04 27.58
C GLU A 626 38.15 -3.60 26.36
N LYS A 627 39.40 -4.03 26.59
CA LYS A 627 40.17 -4.78 25.60
C LYS A 627 39.38 -6.03 25.17
N ASP A 628 39.50 -6.39 23.90
CA ASP A 628 38.80 -7.54 23.28
C ASP A 628 37.27 -7.40 23.12
N LEU A 629 36.73 -6.18 23.14
CA LEU A 629 35.30 -5.89 22.94
C LEU A 629 34.39 -6.42 24.05
N VAL A 630 34.94 -6.64 25.23
CA VAL A 630 34.15 -6.92 26.42
C VAL A 630 33.40 -5.63 26.81
N VAL A 631 32.08 -5.66 26.73
CA VAL A 631 31.22 -4.56 27.16
C VAL A 631 30.89 -4.77 28.64
N LYS A 632 31.24 -3.80 29.48
CA LYS A 632 30.82 -3.76 30.89
C LYS A 632 29.88 -2.60 31.14
N LEU A 633 28.95 -2.81 32.06
CA LEU A 633 28.12 -1.76 32.59
C LEU A 633 28.92 -0.97 33.62
N ARG A 634 28.74 0.35 33.60
CA ARG A 634 29.27 1.21 34.66
C ARG A 634 28.53 0.94 35.99
N PRO A 635 29.19 1.12 37.15
CA PRO A 635 28.60 0.81 38.46
C PRO A 635 27.45 1.73 38.88
N ASP A 636 27.21 2.82 38.16
CA ASP A 636 26.16 3.80 38.39
C ASP A 636 24.74 3.24 38.16
N GLY A 637 24.62 2.09 37.47
CA GLY A 637 23.35 1.40 37.27
C GLY A 637 22.38 2.16 36.35
N PRO A 638 21.15 1.66 36.17
CA PRO A 638 20.14 2.30 35.34
C PRO A 638 19.53 3.50 36.06
N GLU A 639 19.51 4.64 35.38
CA GLU A 639 18.83 5.85 35.81
C GLU A 639 17.51 6.00 35.02
N LEU A 640 16.41 6.29 35.71
CA LEU A 640 15.15 6.65 35.05
C LEU A 640 15.28 8.03 34.39
N LEU A 641 14.85 8.11 33.14
CA LEU A 641 14.83 9.35 32.38
C LEU A 641 13.50 10.07 32.61
N ASP A 642 13.50 10.99 33.57
CA ASP A 642 12.39 11.92 33.78
C ASP A 642 12.65 13.23 33.01
N PHE A 643 11.76 13.55 32.07
CA PHE A 643 11.81 14.79 31.30
C PHE A 643 10.79 15.77 31.87
N LYS A 644 11.13 17.06 31.93
CA LYS A 644 10.25 18.15 32.43
C LYS A 644 9.07 18.46 31.48
N PHE A 645 8.26 17.47 31.11
CA PHE A 645 7.13 17.56 30.20
C PHE A 645 6.14 16.41 30.45
N ASP A 646 5.01 16.35 29.74
CA ASP A 646 4.02 15.26 29.82
C ASP A 646 4.68 13.89 29.55
N ASP A 647 5.07 13.21 30.63
CA ASP A 647 5.78 11.93 30.63
C ASP A 647 4.98 10.84 29.87
N ALA A 648 3.64 10.94 29.90
CA ALA A 648 2.77 10.02 29.17
C ALA A 648 2.87 10.16 27.65
N LEU A 649 3.29 11.32 27.14
CA LEU A 649 3.62 11.51 25.72
C LEU A 649 5.00 10.97 25.37
N LEU A 650 5.90 10.72 26.31
CA LEU A 650 7.23 10.15 26.02
C LEU A 650 7.24 8.63 26.17
N HIS A 651 6.33 8.07 26.96
CA HIS A 651 6.07 6.64 27.02
C HIS A 651 5.31 6.16 25.77
N ARG A 652 6.08 5.80 24.73
CA ARG A 652 5.55 5.32 23.45
C ARG A 652 6.12 3.97 23.04
N TYR A 653 5.38 3.25 22.20
CA TYR A 653 5.93 2.14 21.42
C TYR A 653 5.79 2.41 19.92
N SER A 654 6.68 1.79 19.14
CA SER A 654 6.74 1.92 17.67
C SER A 654 7.01 3.33 17.15
N HIS A 655 7.51 4.21 18.02
CA HIS A 655 8.05 5.50 17.67
C HIS A 655 9.43 5.35 17.01
N ARG A 656 9.95 6.44 16.44
CA ARG A 656 11.32 6.55 15.92
C ARG A 656 12.07 7.64 16.66
N ILE A 657 13.36 7.41 16.88
CA ILE A 657 14.27 8.40 17.42
C ILE A 657 15.44 8.54 16.46
N ALA A 658 15.86 9.77 16.19
CA ALA A 658 17.07 10.04 15.43
C ALA A 658 17.84 11.21 16.08
N THR A 659 19.17 11.14 16.03
CA THR A 659 20.04 12.20 16.52
C THR A 659 19.89 13.44 15.66
N TRP A 660 19.44 14.56 16.23
CA TRP A 660 19.37 15.84 15.54
C TRP A 660 20.71 16.59 15.62
N ASP A 661 21.22 16.73 16.84
CA ASP A 661 22.51 17.35 17.11
C ASP A 661 23.23 16.58 18.22
N GLN A 662 24.29 15.89 17.83
CA GLN A 662 25.12 15.11 18.75
C GLN A 662 25.86 16.01 19.76
N GLN A 663 26.33 17.19 19.36
CA GLN A 663 27.09 18.08 20.24
C GLN A 663 26.20 18.67 21.33
N ASN A 664 24.98 19.06 20.95
CA ASN A 664 23.98 19.59 21.87
C ASN A 664 23.12 18.52 22.54
N LYS A 665 23.37 17.23 22.24
CA LYS A 665 22.64 16.06 22.76
C LYS A 665 21.13 16.18 22.57
N THR A 666 20.73 16.53 21.35
CA THR A 666 19.32 16.66 20.98
C THR A 666 18.89 15.52 20.06
N LEU A 667 17.72 14.97 20.35
CA LEU A 667 17.10 13.88 19.59
C LEU A 667 15.75 14.33 19.06
N LEU A 668 15.42 13.93 17.84
CA LEU A 668 14.07 14.06 17.31
C LEU A 668 13.32 12.74 17.49
N MET A 669 12.13 12.79 18.07
CA MET A 669 11.21 11.67 18.22
C MET A 669 10.01 11.85 17.29
N SER A 670 9.59 10.77 16.62
CA SER A 670 8.41 10.80 15.74
C SER A 670 7.47 9.60 15.88
N GLY A 671 6.16 9.86 15.77
CA GLY A 671 5.11 8.86 15.61
C GLY A 671 4.94 7.90 16.80
N GLY A 672 4.48 6.68 16.49
CA GLY A 672 4.20 5.62 17.47
C GLY A 672 2.81 5.71 18.10
N ILE A 673 2.62 5.00 19.21
CA ILE A 673 1.42 5.05 20.07
C ILE A 673 1.88 5.39 21.48
N SER A 674 1.23 6.37 22.12
CA SER A 674 1.52 6.77 23.49
C SER A 674 0.63 6.05 24.50
N GLU A 675 0.98 6.22 25.77
CA GLU A 675 0.16 5.79 26.89
C GLU A 675 -1.26 6.37 26.85
N ASN A 676 -1.39 7.63 26.42
CA ASN A 676 -2.65 8.35 26.31
C ASN A 676 -3.41 8.07 24.99
N GLY A 677 -2.90 7.16 24.15
CA GLY A 677 -3.57 6.70 22.94
C GLY A 677 -2.87 7.14 21.67
N VAL A 678 -3.66 7.59 20.69
CA VAL A 678 -3.17 7.87 19.34
C VAL A 678 -2.40 9.19 19.28
N ILE A 679 -1.36 9.18 18.45
CA ILE A 679 -0.61 10.38 18.11
C ILE A 679 -1.38 11.14 17.03
N THR A 680 -1.63 12.42 17.29
CA THR A 680 -2.34 13.35 16.40
C THR A 680 -1.34 14.28 15.72
N THR A 681 -1.78 15.07 14.73
CA THR A 681 -0.91 16.01 14.00
C THR A 681 -0.06 16.90 14.90
N GLU A 682 -0.64 17.42 15.98
CA GLU A 682 0.02 18.36 16.90
C GLU A 682 1.13 17.75 17.77
N ASN A 683 1.17 16.42 17.93
CA ASN A 683 2.12 15.74 18.82
C ASN A 683 2.93 14.63 18.11
N GLN A 684 3.00 14.68 16.77
CA GLN A 684 3.77 13.76 15.94
C GLN A 684 5.28 13.90 16.14
N TYR A 685 5.77 15.09 16.50
CA TYR A 685 7.20 15.41 16.56
C TYR A 685 7.60 16.07 17.87
N ILE A 686 8.60 15.49 18.53
CA ILE A 686 9.12 15.98 19.81
C ILE A 686 10.64 16.11 19.70
N LEU A 687 11.17 17.28 20.03
CA LEU A 687 12.60 17.48 20.25
C LEU A 687 12.94 17.21 21.71
N LEU A 688 13.83 16.25 21.96
CA LEU A 688 14.36 15.91 23.27
C LEU A 688 15.73 16.54 23.44
N ASN A 689 16.00 17.16 24.59
CA ASN A 689 17.33 17.60 24.99
C ASN A 689 17.78 16.79 26.21
N LEU A 690 18.78 15.92 26.01
CA LEU A 690 19.24 15.00 27.04
C LEU A 690 20.02 15.72 28.15
N LYS A 691 20.70 16.84 27.82
CA LYS A 691 21.49 17.61 28.78
C LYS A 691 20.61 18.38 29.75
N SER A 692 19.59 19.07 29.25
CA SER A 692 18.65 19.84 30.08
C SER A 692 17.49 19.00 30.65
N ARG A 693 17.29 17.77 30.15
CA ARG A 693 16.12 16.92 30.41
C ARG A 693 14.80 17.63 30.10
N THR A 694 14.79 18.35 28.99
CA THR A 694 13.58 19.01 28.49
C THR A 694 13.11 18.35 27.21
N SER A 695 11.82 18.47 26.94
CA SER A 695 11.26 18.10 25.65
C SER A 695 10.33 19.18 25.15
N HIS A 696 10.26 19.32 23.83
CA HIS A 696 9.50 20.38 23.18
C HIS A 696 8.71 19.79 21.99
N LEU A 697 7.40 20.03 21.96
CA LEU A 697 6.59 19.75 20.77
C LEU A 697 7.00 20.70 19.64
N LEU A 698 7.23 20.16 18.45
CA LEU A 698 7.52 21.00 17.28
C LEU A 698 6.23 21.60 16.73
N GLN A 699 6.15 22.93 16.74
CA GLN A 699 5.05 23.68 16.13
C GLN A 699 5.32 23.83 14.63
N LEU A 700 4.72 22.95 13.83
CA LEU A 700 4.93 22.90 12.39
C LEU A 700 3.62 23.31 11.67
N HIS A 701 3.71 24.26 10.76
CA HIS A 701 2.56 24.73 9.99
C HIS A 701 2.22 23.76 8.85
N GLN A 702 0.93 23.63 8.52
CA GLN A 702 0.42 22.85 7.38
C GLN A 702 0.74 21.33 7.40
N GLN A 703 0.95 20.75 8.59
CA GLN A 703 1.15 19.31 8.74
C GLN A 703 -0.03 18.50 8.20
N LYS A 704 0.29 17.43 7.46
CA LYS A 704 -0.70 16.43 7.04
C LYS A 704 -0.92 15.40 8.15
N ALA A 705 -2.17 14.98 8.36
CA ALA A 705 -2.47 13.82 9.19
C ALA A 705 -1.89 12.56 8.55
N GLN A 706 -1.01 11.87 9.28
CA GLN A 706 -0.39 10.62 8.87
C GLN A 706 -0.58 9.55 9.95
N THR A 707 -0.44 8.30 9.55
CA THR A 707 -0.61 7.15 10.45
C THR A 707 0.63 6.94 11.31
N MET A 708 1.84 7.12 10.76
CA MET A 708 3.11 7.09 11.50
C MET A 708 3.31 5.79 12.31
N ILE A 709 2.84 4.67 11.73
CA ILE A 709 3.01 3.31 12.25
C ILE A 709 3.92 2.54 11.30
N GLY A 710 5.08 2.11 11.82
CA GLY A 710 6.08 1.42 11.01
C GLY A 710 6.72 2.31 9.95
N HIS A 711 6.71 3.63 10.17
CA HIS A 711 7.48 4.59 9.40
C HIS A 711 8.98 4.48 9.74
N THR A 712 9.78 5.21 8.98
CA THR A 712 11.21 5.40 9.22
C THR A 712 11.52 6.88 9.30
N MET A 713 12.60 7.23 9.99
CA MET A 713 13.08 8.61 10.11
C MET A 713 14.60 8.61 9.95
N THR A 714 15.11 9.43 9.04
CA THR A 714 16.54 9.54 8.77
C THR A 714 16.93 11.01 8.67
N ILE A 715 18.00 11.40 9.37
CA ILE A 715 18.54 12.76 9.30
C ILE A 715 19.56 12.82 8.15
N ILE A 716 19.47 13.88 7.34
CA ILE A 716 20.38 14.15 6.23
C ILE A 716 20.92 15.58 6.30
N ASP A 717 22.12 15.79 5.76
CA ASP A 717 22.70 17.11 5.53
C ASP A 717 22.42 17.54 4.09
N LEU A 718 21.76 18.68 3.90
CA LEU A 718 21.47 19.29 2.60
C LEU A 718 22.64 20.19 2.18
N PHE A 719 23.19 19.93 0.99
CA PHE A 719 24.29 20.70 0.43
C PHE A 719 23.88 22.16 0.08
N LYS A 720 24.58 23.16 0.64
CA LYS A 720 24.56 24.54 0.11
C LYS A 720 25.51 24.65 -1.08
N LYS A 721 25.10 25.34 -2.15
CA LYS A 721 25.97 25.67 -3.28
C LYS A 721 27.03 26.69 -2.84
N GLY A 722 28.30 26.26 -2.77
CA GLY A 722 29.47 27.11 -2.61
C GLY A 722 29.97 27.27 -1.17
N GLY A 723 31.06 26.57 -0.84
CA GLY A 723 32.01 26.89 0.25
C GLY A 723 31.62 26.54 1.69
N ASN A 724 32.38 25.62 2.29
CA ASN A 724 32.76 25.42 3.72
C ASN A 724 31.92 26.03 4.87
N GLN A 725 30.59 26.12 4.78
CA GLN A 725 29.70 26.25 5.94
C GLN A 725 28.87 24.99 6.13
N PRO A 726 28.51 24.62 7.39
CA PRO A 726 27.70 23.44 7.65
C PRO A 726 26.37 23.49 6.88
N GLY A 727 26.05 22.38 6.22
CA GLY A 727 24.83 22.21 5.42
C GLY A 727 23.55 22.34 6.26
N LEU A 728 22.44 22.62 5.59
CA LEU A 728 21.12 22.68 6.22
C LEU A 728 20.70 21.25 6.62
N LYS A 729 20.28 21.00 7.87
CA LYS A 729 19.84 19.66 8.29
C LYS A 729 18.37 19.44 8.00
N ALA A 730 18.00 18.22 7.63
CA ALA A 730 16.61 17.82 7.47
C ALA A 730 16.35 16.39 7.97
N ALA A 731 15.21 16.18 8.64
CA ALA A 731 14.66 14.86 8.92
C ALA A 731 13.73 14.43 7.79
N LEU A 732 14.00 13.28 7.19
CA LEU A 732 13.15 12.60 6.23
C LEU A 732 12.33 11.52 6.93
N VAL A 733 11.01 11.66 6.90
CA VAL A 733 10.06 10.71 7.48
C VAL A 733 9.38 9.96 6.34
N ILE A 734 9.58 8.64 6.28
CA ILE A 734 9.25 7.84 5.09
C ILE A 734 8.32 6.68 5.44
N GLY A 735 7.25 6.59 4.65
CA GLY A 735 6.24 5.54 4.73
C GLY A 735 5.57 5.47 6.10
N GLY A 736 4.93 4.33 6.35
CA GLY A 736 4.00 4.17 7.47
C GLY A 736 2.61 3.82 6.96
N GLY A 737 1.76 3.32 7.86
CA GLY A 737 0.38 3.02 7.52
C GLY A 737 -0.29 2.02 8.46
N ALA A 738 -1.58 1.79 8.20
CA ALA A 738 -2.42 0.83 8.91
C ALA A 738 -3.51 0.28 7.97
N THR A 739 -4.03 -0.90 8.29
CA THR A 739 -5.23 -1.46 7.67
C THR A 739 -6.54 -0.88 8.23
N CYS A 740 -6.43 -0.04 9.25
CA CYS A 740 -7.49 0.73 9.90
C CYS A 740 -8.70 -0.15 10.25
N PHE A 741 -8.47 -1.26 10.95
CA PHE A 741 -9.54 -2.18 11.41
C PHE A 741 -10.42 -2.71 10.26
N SER A 742 -9.85 -2.88 9.07
CA SER A 742 -10.54 -3.27 7.83
C SER A 742 -11.52 -2.23 7.26
N PHE A 743 -11.51 -0.98 7.74
CA PHE A 743 -12.22 0.12 7.08
C PHE A 743 -11.60 0.45 5.71
N GLY A 744 -10.29 0.26 5.59
CA GLY A 744 -9.50 0.46 4.38
C GLY A 744 -8.02 0.62 4.74
N SER A 745 -7.10 0.27 3.86
CA SER A 745 -5.68 0.53 4.13
C SER A 745 -5.35 2.00 3.90
N SER A 746 -4.69 2.62 4.87
CA SER A 746 -4.13 3.96 4.80
C SER A 746 -2.61 3.86 4.85
N PHE A 747 -1.94 4.26 3.77
CA PHE A 747 -0.49 4.36 3.72
C PHE A 747 -0.07 5.83 3.71
N ASP A 748 1.04 6.12 4.39
CA ASP A 748 1.63 7.44 4.41
C ASP A 748 2.42 7.66 3.12
N ILE A 749 1.75 8.19 2.09
CA ILE A 749 2.26 8.31 0.71
C ILE A 749 3.11 9.56 0.46
N SER A 750 3.41 10.34 1.49
CA SER A 750 4.24 11.54 1.35
C SER A 750 5.44 11.45 2.27
N ILE A 751 6.61 11.77 1.74
CA ILE A 751 7.83 11.88 2.52
C ILE A 751 7.79 13.25 3.20
N GLN A 752 7.77 13.25 4.53
CA GLN A 752 7.79 14.50 5.29
C GLN A 752 9.24 14.97 5.46
N ILE A 753 9.44 16.28 5.35
CA ILE A 753 10.73 16.94 5.47
C ILE A 753 10.61 18.00 6.57
N ILE A 754 11.42 17.84 7.62
CA ILE A 754 11.43 18.74 8.79
C ILE A 754 12.82 19.33 8.93
N SER A 755 12.92 20.66 9.03
CA SER A 755 14.19 21.38 9.17
C SER A 755 14.09 22.47 10.22
N ASP A 756 15.20 22.86 10.85
CA ASP A 756 15.30 23.95 11.83
C ASP A 756 15.58 25.33 11.19
N SER A 757 15.35 25.42 9.88
CA SER A 757 15.53 26.62 9.06
C SER A 757 14.37 26.80 8.10
N ASP A 758 14.02 28.06 7.80
CA ASP A 758 12.99 28.38 6.81
C ASP A 758 13.47 27.95 5.42
N LEU A 759 12.93 26.84 4.91
CA LEU A 759 13.02 26.47 3.50
C LEU A 759 12.09 27.37 2.67
N SER A 760 12.25 28.69 2.82
CA SER A 760 11.74 29.63 1.82
C SER A 760 12.61 29.42 0.58
N LEU A 761 12.14 28.57 -0.33
CA LEU A 761 12.68 28.51 -1.68
C LEU A 761 12.45 29.88 -2.31
N VAL A 762 13.43 30.78 -2.15
CA VAL A 762 13.51 32.03 -2.90
C VAL A 762 13.52 31.62 -4.37
N GLU A 763 12.45 31.95 -5.08
CA GLU A 763 12.41 32.00 -6.55
C GLU A 763 13.34 33.12 -7.02
N ASP A 764 14.65 32.92 -6.89
CA ASP A 764 15.62 33.84 -7.49
C ASP A 764 15.84 33.43 -8.95
N THR A 765 15.08 34.09 -9.80
CA THR A 765 15.09 34.00 -11.25
C THR A 765 16.36 34.59 -11.90
N GLU A 766 17.35 35.06 -11.13
CA GLU A 766 18.47 35.85 -11.68
C GLU A 766 19.88 35.24 -11.56
N SER A 767 20.08 34.04 -10.99
CA SER A 767 21.42 33.42 -10.95
C SER A 767 21.62 32.20 -11.86
N ILE A 768 20.59 31.82 -12.63
CA ILE A 768 20.66 30.73 -13.61
C ILE A 768 21.05 31.23 -15.01
N GLU A 769 21.46 32.49 -15.18
CA GLU A 769 21.95 32.98 -16.49
C GLU A 769 23.45 32.71 -16.73
N ASN A 770 24.27 32.61 -15.68
CA ASN A 770 25.73 32.47 -15.86
C ASN A 770 26.27 31.03 -15.82
N ASN A 771 25.41 30.02 -15.62
CA ASN A 771 25.77 28.60 -15.78
C ASN A 771 24.88 27.88 -16.81
N ARG A 772 24.24 28.65 -17.70
CA ARG A 772 23.42 28.17 -18.83
C ARG A 772 24.23 27.73 -20.06
N GLY A 773 25.57 27.79 -19.99
CA GLY A 773 26.45 27.55 -21.13
C GLY A 773 26.66 26.10 -21.56
N GLU A 774 26.65 25.11 -20.64
CA GLU A 774 27.27 23.82 -21.01
C GLU A 774 26.48 22.52 -20.82
N LEU A 775 25.32 22.47 -20.15
CA LEU A 775 24.68 21.17 -19.85
C LEU A 775 23.16 21.10 -20.11
N LYS A 776 22.62 21.96 -20.98
CA LYS A 776 21.25 21.81 -21.51
C LYS A 776 21.23 21.72 -23.05
N ARG A 777 21.30 20.49 -23.55
CA ARG A 777 20.49 20.00 -24.68
C ARG A 777 20.20 18.51 -24.40
N LYS A 778 19.15 18.29 -23.60
CA LYS A 778 17.83 17.74 -23.99
C LYS A 778 17.88 16.27 -24.45
N CYS A 779 17.16 15.41 -23.71
CA CYS A 779 16.30 14.40 -24.31
C CYS A 779 15.20 13.97 -23.33
N ASN A 780 13.99 14.48 -23.59
CA ASN A 780 12.73 14.13 -22.94
C ASN A 780 12.19 12.81 -23.49
N GLY A 781 11.61 11.97 -22.64
CA GLY A 781 10.76 10.85 -23.09
C GLY A 781 10.57 9.80 -22.00
N THR A 782 9.70 10.04 -21.02
CA THR A 782 9.22 8.98 -20.12
C THR A 782 7.70 9.02 -20.02
N PHE A 783 7.13 7.87 -20.37
CA PHE A 783 5.72 7.51 -20.32
C PHE A 783 5.04 7.82 -18.98
N ASP A 784 3.81 8.34 -19.08
CA ASP A 784 2.92 8.77 -18.01
C ASP A 784 1.76 7.76 -17.90
N ASP A 785 1.67 7.02 -16.79
CA ASP A 785 0.61 6.02 -16.54
C ASP A 785 -0.63 6.64 -15.86
N SER A 786 -0.72 7.97 -15.75
CA SER A 786 -1.76 8.66 -14.95
C SER A 786 -3.00 9.11 -15.72
N ALA A 787 -3.09 8.87 -17.03
CA ALA A 787 -4.13 9.48 -17.87
C ALA A 787 -5.24 8.50 -18.33
N GLU A 788 -6.47 9.01 -18.30
CA GLU A 788 -7.65 8.48 -19.02
C GLU A 788 -7.37 8.37 -20.53
N ASP A 789 -8.05 7.45 -21.25
CA ASP A 789 -8.02 7.22 -22.72
C ASP A 789 -7.08 8.18 -23.50
N THR A 790 -5.80 7.80 -23.70
CA THR A 790 -4.75 8.67 -24.30
C THR A 790 -4.29 8.24 -25.71
N TRP A 791 -5.00 7.30 -26.34
CA TRP A 791 -4.65 6.77 -27.65
C TRP A 791 -4.57 7.83 -28.77
N ASP A 792 -5.20 8.99 -28.57
CA ASP A 792 -5.20 10.16 -29.46
C ASP A 792 -4.13 11.22 -29.11
N LYS A 793 -3.47 11.11 -27.95
CA LYS A 793 -2.45 12.06 -27.44
C LYS A 793 -1.05 11.45 -27.52
N ALA A 794 -0.41 11.59 -28.68
CA ALA A 794 0.92 11.04 -28.90
C ALA A 794 2.04 11.89 -28.26
N GLN A 795 3.02 11.23 -27.63
CA GLN A 795 4.20 11.88 -27.04
C GLN A 795 5.30 12.08 -28.10
N GLU A 796 5.98 13.22 -28.11
CA GLU A 796 7.12 13.42 -29.04
C GLU A 796 8.35 12.61 -28.59
N LEU A 797 9.04 11.96 -29.54
CA LEU A 797 10.29 11.25 -29.25
C LEU A 797 11.45 12.20 -28.89
N PRO A 798 12.37 11.76 -28.00
CA PRO A 798 13.60 12.48 -27.73
C PRO A 798 14.47 12.68 -28.99
N ARG A 799 15.06 13.88 -29.12
CA ARG A 799 16.06 14.25 -30.15
C ARG A 799 17.41 14.65 -29.55
N ILE A 800 18.50 14.03 -30.01
CA ILE A 800 19.88 14.31 -29.61
C ILE A 800 20.62 14.99 -30.76
N ASP A 801 21.37 16.07 -30.48
CA ASP A 801 22.04 16.85 -31.53
C ASP A 801 23.41 16.29 -31.96
N LYS A 802 24.11 15.54 -31.10
CA LYS A 802 25.41 14.95 -31.44
C LYS A 802 25.61 13.60 -30.74
N LEU A 803 26.01 12.60 -31.50
CA LEU A 803 26.22 11.24 -31.02
C LEU A 803 27.71 10.97 -30.76
N THR A 804 28.05 10.46 -29.57
CA THR A 804 29.38 9.95 -29.22
C THR A 804 29.35 8.43 -29.07
N SER A 805 30.49 7.75 -29.18
CA SER A 805 30.58 6.29 -28.99
C SER A 805 30.05 5.85 -27.62
N ARG A 806 30.32 6.62 -26.55
CA ARG A 806 29.81 6.33 -25.21
C ARG A 806 28.29 6.50 -25.12
N SER A 807 27.76 7.62 -25.60
CA SER A 807 26.30 7.84 -25.61
C SER A 807 25.56 6.81 -26.48
N TRP A 808 26.17 6.36 -27.58
CA TRP A 808 25.60 5.31 -28.42
C TRP A 808 25.52 3.96 -27.69
N MET A 809 26.57 3.57 -26.96
CA MET A 809 26.54 2.37 -26.11
C MET A 809 25.47 2.48 -25.02
N ASP A 810 25.31 3.66 -24.40
CA ASP A 810 24.27 3.90 -23.40
C ASP A 810 22.86 3.79 -24.01
N ILE A 811 22.65 4.34 -25.22
CA ILE A 811 21.37 4.29 -25.96
C ILE A 811 21.00 2.85 -26.33
N VAL A 812 21.93 2.11 -26.93
CA VAL A 812 21.72 0.70 -27.32
C VAL A 812 21.49 -0.16 -26.07
N SER A 813 22.27 0.04 -25.01
CA SER A 813 22.10 -0.71 -23.74
C SER A 813 20.77 -0.41 -23.05
N ALA A 814 20.32 0.85 -23.09
CA ALA A 814 19.03 1.26 -22.53
C ALA A 814 17.83 0.78 -23.36
N ALA A 815 18.04 0.35 -24.60
CA ALA A 815 17.01 -0.10 -25.54
C ALA A 815 15.83 0.89 -25.66
N LYS A 816 16.15 2.19 -25.79
CA LYS A 816 15.16 3.28 -25.96
C LYS A 816 15.31 3.95 -27.34
N PRO A 817 14.22 4.22 -28.07
CA PRO A 817 14.29 4.91 -29.34
C PRO A 817 14.67 6.36 -29.15
N VAL A 818 15.45 6.87 -30.09
CA VAL A 818 15.90 8.25 -30.09
C VAL A 818 16.18 8.70 -31.52
N VAL A 819 15.90 9.97 -31.79
CA VAL A 819 16.23 10.61 -33.06
C VAL A 819 17.50 11.42 -32.90
N PHE A 820 18.39 11.41 -33.88
CA PHE A 820 19.57 12.26 -33.91
C PHE A 820 19.88 12.72 -35.34
N ASP A 821 20.54 13.88 -35.46
CA ASP A 821 20.96 14.42 -36.75
C ASP A 821 22.34 13.86 -37.12
N SER A 822 22.44 13.25 -38.31
CA SER A 822 23.69 12.77 -38.90
C SER A 822 23.83 13.23 -40.35
N ARG A 823 23.23 14.37 -40.74
CA ARG A 823 23.23 14.85 -42.13
C ARG A 823 24.63 14.93 -42.76
N GLU A 824 25.62 15.40 -42.01
CA GLU A 824 27.00 15.54 -42.48
C GLU A 824 27.78 14.22 -42.47
N GLU A 825 27.26 13.19 -41.81
CA GLU A 825 27.95 11.93 -41.55
C GLU A 825 27.51 10.81 -42.51
N ILE A 826 26.34 10.93 -43.14
CA ILE A 826 25.72 9.89 -43.98
C ILE A 826 26.12 9.96 -45.47
N GLY A 827 27.12 10.78 -45.82
CA GLY A 827 27.63 10.94 -47.18
C GLY A 827 26.88 11.97 -48.04
N GLU A 828 27.09 11.94 -49.35
CA GLU A 828 26.51 12.91 -50.31
C GLU A 828 25.06 12.60 -50.71
N CYS A 829 24.49 11.49 -50.23
CA CYS A 829 23.18 10.98 -50.64
C CYS A 829 22.02 12.00 -50.51
N VAL A 830 21.99 12.80 -49.45
CA VAL A 830 20.89 13.78 -49.19
C VAL A 830 20.79 14.82 -50.30
N GLY A 831 21.92 15.30 -50.84
CA GLY A 831 21.94 16.28 -51.93
C GLY A 831 21.95 15.65 -53.32
N ARG A 832 22.49 14.44 -53.44
CA ARG A 832 22.78 13.80 -54.73
C ARG A 832 21.66 12.91 -55.25
N TRP A 833 20.87 12.30 -54.37
CA TRP A 833 19.79 11.37 -54.74
C TRP A 833 18.53 12.09 -55.20
N THR A 834 18.64 12.73 -56.36
CA THR A 834 17.52 13.29 -57.12
C THR A 834 16.87 12.21 -57.98
N ALA A 835 15.62 12.44 -58.43
CA ALA A 835 14.92 11.51 -59.32
C ALA A 835 15.74 11.20 -60.58
N ASP A 836 16.36 12.21 -61.21
CA ASP A 836 17.14 12.02 -62.43
C ASP A 836 18.44 11.26 -62.18
N TYR A 837 19.12 11.55 -61.06
CA TYR A 837 20.33 10.82 -60.66
C TYR A 837 20.05 9.33 -60.44
N LEU A 838 18.98 9.02 -59.71
CA LEU A 838 18.60 7.64 -59.38
C LEU A 838 18.17 6.86 -60.63
N LYS A 839 17.44 7.49 -61.56
CA LYS A 839 17.10 6.88 -62.85
C LYS A 839 18.35 6.63 -63.70
N LEU A 840 19.30 7.57 -63.71
CA LEU A 840 20.55 7.41 -64.45
C LEU A 840 21.41 6.26 -63.91
N LYS A 841 21.50 6.11 -62.58
CA LYS A 841 22.37 5.12 -61.94
C LYS A 841 21.76 3.73 -61.86
N CYS A 842 20.48 3.62 -61.48
CA CYS A 842 19.84 2.34 -61.19
C CYS A 842 18.60 2.06 -62.06
N GLY A 843 18.25 2.92 -63.03
CA GLY A 843 16.94 2.91 -63.69
C GLY A 843 16.51 1.58 -64.33
N GLU A 844 17.44 0.88 -64.98
CA GLU A 844 17.18 -0.41 -65.66
C GLU A 844 17.06 -1.60 -64.69
N LYS A 845 17.42 -1.42 -63.41
CA LYS A 845 17.34 -2.48 -62.41
C LYS A 845 15.88 -2.84 -62.18
N LYS A 846 15.55 -4.14 -62.22
CA LYS A 846 14.21 -4.61 -61.86
C LYS A 846 14.05 -4.65 -60.34
N CYS A 847 12.96 -4.07 -59.84
CA CYS A 847 12.63 -4.05 -58.42
C CYS A 847 11.22 -4.62 -58.15
N SER A 848 11.06 -5.25 -56.98
CA SER A 848 9.76 -5.69 -56.49
C SER A 848 9.11 -4.56 -55.68
N VAL A 849 7.81 -4.33 -55.90
CA VAL A 849 7.06 -3.22 -55.32
C VAL A 849 5.76 -3.75 -54.73
N HIS A 850 5.42 -3.28 -53.53
CA HIS A 850 4.06 -3.36 -52.99
C HIS A 850 3.22 -2.31 -53.70
N LEU A 851 2.22 -2.74 -54.46
CA LEU A 851 1.28 -1.86 -55.15
C LEU A 851 -0.10 -2.01 -54.50
N SER A 852 -0.65 -0.90 -53.98
CA SER A 852 -1.96 -0.91 -53.32
C SER A 852 -3.08 -1.32 -54.28
N ASN A 853 -4.17 -1.86 -53.76
CA ASN A 853 -5.35 -2.10 -54.57
C ASN A 853 -5.95 -0.76 -55.04
N PRO A 854 -6.54 -0.67 -56.25
CA PRO A 854 -7.11 0.59 -56.77
C PRO A 854 -8.23 1.20 -55.92
N LEU A 855 -8.84 0.39 -55.04
CA LEU A 855 -9.99 0.76 -54.19
C LEU A 855 -9.62 0.90 -52.70
N SER A 856 -8.35 0.75 -52.31
CA SER A 856 -7.94 0.77 -50.89
C SER A 856 -7.60 2.16 -50.38
N SER A 857 -7.70 2.36 -49.06
CA SER A 857 -7.16 3.54 -48.36
C SER A 857 -5.65 3.69 -48.59
N SER A 858 -5.09 4.85 -48.24
CA SER A 858 -3.67 5.15 -48.43
C SER A 858 -2.73 4.35 -47.49
N THR A 859 -3.29 3.46 -46.67
CA THR A 859 -2.57 2.61 -45.71
C THR A 859 -2.50 1.17 -46.22
N LEU A 860 -1.29 0.63 -46.38
CA LEU A 860 -1.07 -0.79 -46.64
C LEU A 860 -1.33 -1.58 -45.34
N ALA A 861 -2.17 -2.62 -45.42
CA ALA A 861 -2.57 -3.46 -44.31
C ALA A 861 -2.18 -4.93 -44.56
N TRP A 862 -1.36 -5.50 -43.66
CA TRP A 862 -0.85 -6.86 -43.82
C TRP A 862 -1.93 -7.93 -43.73
N HIS A 863 -2.88 -7.78 -42.80
CA HIS A 863 -3.92 -8.78 -42.54
C HIS A 863 -5.06 -8.70 -43.57
N ASP A 864 -5.39 -7.50 -44.05
CA ASP A 864 -6.41 -7.30 -45.10
C ASP A 864 -5.89 -7.65 -46.51
N LYS A 865 -4.58 -7.84 -46.67
CA LYS A 865 -3.91 -8.12 -47.95
C LYS A 865 -4.35 -7.15 -49.05
N ASN A 866 -4.44 -5.86 -48.71
CA ASN A 866 -4.94 -4.81 -49.60
C ASN A 866 -3.91 -4.33 -50.65
N PHE A 867 -2.92 -5.16 -50.98
CA PHE A 867 -1.86 -4.86 -51.93
C PHE A 867 -1.41 -6.12 -52.67
N LYS A 868 -0.79 -5.93 -53.84
CA LYS A 868 -0.16 -6.99 -54.64
C LYS A 868 1.34 -6.72 -54.82
N TYR A 869 2.09 -7.79 -55.14
CA TYR A 869 3.50 -7.66 -55.54
C TYR A 869 3.57 -7.46 -57.04
N GLU A 870 4.30 -6.43 -57.47
CA GLU A 870 4.55 -6.16 -58.88
C GLU A 870 6.05 -5.99 -59.12
N THR A 871 6.54 -6.45 -60.27
CA THR A 871 7.93 -6.20 -60.69
C THR A 871 7.92 -5.10 -61.73
N MET A 872 8.69 -4.04 -61.48
CA MET A 872 8.83 -2.92 -62.40
C MET A 872 10.30 -2.49 -62.50
N SER A 873 10.61 -1.63 -63.45
CA SER A 873 11.94 -1.00 -63.51
C SER A 873 12.09 0.00 -62.36
N PHE A 874 13.32 0.19 -61.87
CA PHE A 874 13.60 1.18 -60.83
C PHE A 874 13.26 2.58 -61.31
N LYS A 875 13.46 2.87 -62.61
CA LYS A 875 13.03 4.11 -63.24
C LYS A 875 11.53 4.35 -63.08
N GLU A 876 10.72 3.34 -63.39
CA GLU A 876 9.27 3.40 -63.25
C GLU A 876 8.83 3.60 -61.80
N LEU A 877 9.47 2.92 -60.84
CA LEU A 877 9.22 3.14 -59.41
C LEU A 877 9.50 4.59 -59.00
N ILE A 878 10.62 5.16 -59.45
CA ILE A 878 10.97 6.56 -59.17
C ILE A 878 9.96 7.50 -59.81
N ASP A 879 9.51 7.23 -61.03
CA ASP A 879 8.48 8.04 -61.71
C ASP A 879 7.14 8.00 -60.95
N ARG A 880 6.72 6.83 -60.46
CA ARG A 880 5.48 6.65 -59.69
C ARG A 880 5.53 7.21 -58.26
N THR A 881 6.71 7.42 -57.69
CA THR A 881 6.88 7.87 -56.30
C THR A 881 7.40 9.30 -56.21
N ILE A 882 8.65 9.53 -56.60
CA ILE A 882 9.38 10.80 -56.44
C ILE A 882 9.15 11.73 -57.66
N GLY A 883 8.87 11.17 -58.83
CA GLY A 883 8.75 11.88 -60.11
C GLY A 883 7.36 12.35 -60.51
N ALA A 884 6.31 12.02 -59.75
CA ALA A 884 4.91 12.19 -60.13
C ALA A 884 4.47 13.65 -60.40
N GLY A 885 5.24 14.64 -59.92
CA GLY A 885 4.95 16.07 -60.10
C GLY A 885 5.59 16.76 -61.31
N ARG A 886 6.44 16.09 -62.11
CA ARG A 886 7.23 16.76 -63.19
C ARG A 886 7.06 16.22 -64.60
N SER A 887 6.42 15.06 -64.79
CA SER A 887 6.20 14.51 -66.13
C SER A 887 4.71 14.64 -66.49
N GLY A 888 4.42 15.39 -67.56
CA GLY A 888 3.07 15.51 -68.16
C GLY A 888 2.59 14.22 -68.83
N VAL A 889 2.94 13.06 -68.27
CA VAL A 889 2.52 11.74 -68.75
C VAL A 889 1.31 11.33 -67.91
N GLU A 890 0.17 11.15 -68.57
CA GLU A 890 -1.00 10.51 -67.98
C GLU A 890 -0.70 9.03 -67.75
N ILE A 891 -0.20 8.71 -66.56
CA ILE A 891 -0.16 7.33 -66.07
C ILE A 891 -1.58 7.00 -65.62
N ASN A 892 -2.26 6.09 -66.32
CA ASN A 892 -3.67 5.72 -66.11
C ASN A 892 -4.02 5.17 -64.70
N ASP A 893 -3.03 4.95 -63.83
CA ASP A 893 -3.17 4.37 -62.48
C ASP A 893 -2.71 5.33 -61.35
N ARG A 894 -2.97 6.64 -61.45
CA ARG A 894 -2.59 7.64 -60.42
C ARG A 894 -3.13 7.38 -59.00
N HIS A 895 -4.04 6.43 -58.82
CA HIS A 895 -4.67 6.13 -57.54
C HIS A 895 -3.99 4.99 -56.75
N GLN A 896 -2.97 4.32 -57.32
CA GLN A 896 -2.28 3.22 -56.64
C GLN A 896 -0.96 3.69 -56.00
N ILE A 897 -0.78 3.35 -54.73
CA ILE A 897 0.41 3.67 -53.95
C ILE A 897 1.47 2.60 -54.17
N ALA A 898 2.70 3.03 -54.49
CA ALA A 898 3.86 2.18 -54.67
C ALA A 898 4.85 2.28 -53.49
N TYR A 899 5.28 1.13 -52.97
CA TYR A 899 6.31 1.02 -51.94
C TYR A 899 7.35 -0.05 -52.30
N LEU A 900 8.63 0.33 -52.32
CA LEU A 900 9.73 -0.58 -52.65
C LEU A 900 9.83 -1.73 -51.65
N ARG A 901 9.75 -2.95 -52.17
CA ARG A 901 10.14 -4.16 -51.46
C ARG A 901 11.58 -4.49 -51.83
N SER A 902 12.52 -4.00 -51.02
CA SER A 902 13.94 -4.31 -51.22
C SER A 902 14.22 -5.79 -50.94
N LEU A 903 14.83 -6.44 -51.93
CA LEU A 903 15.18 -7.86 -51.92
C LEU A 903 16.66 -8.01 -52.23
N SER A 904 17.29 -9.02 -51.64
CA SER A 904 18.64 -9.43 -52.03
C SER A 904 18.66 -9.98 -53.45
N HIS A 905 19.80 -9.84 -54.14
CA HIS A 905 20.10 -10.58 -55.37
C HIS A 905 19.92 -12.10 -55.24
N SER A 906 20.06 -12.64 -54.03
CA SER A 906 19.77 -14.04 -53.73
C SER A 906 18.60 -14.14 -52.75
N PRO A 907 17.50 -14.83 -53.08
CA PRO A 907 16.33 -14.94 -52.20
C PRO A 907 16.62 -15.69 -50.90
N LYS A 908 17.81 -16.28 -50.77
CA LYS A 908 18.26 -16.97 -49.56
C LYS A 908 18.96 -16.03 -48.56
N HIS A 909 19.27 -14.78 -48.90
CA HIS A 909 20.01 -13.87 -48.02
C HIS A 909 19.19 -12.63 -47.64
N PRO A 910 19.41 -12.05 -46.45
CA PRO A 910 18.86 -10.74 -46.11
C PRO A 910 19.32 -9.68 -47.14
N SER A 911 18.50 -8.66 -47.36
CA SER A 911 18.88 -7.56 -48.25
C SER A 911 20.07 -6.78 -47.67
N ASN A 912 20.99 -6.39 -48.54
CA ASN A 912 22.11 -5.55 -48.20
C ASN A 912 22.24 -4.45 -49.26
N PHE A 913 21.77 -3.26 -48.94
CA PHE A 913 21.83 -2.08 -49.80
C PHE A 913 23.21 -1.86 -50.43
N HIS A 914 24.29 -2.09 -49.69
CA HIS A 914 25.65 -1.83 -50.19
C HIS A 914 26.05 -2.75 -51.35
N THR A 915 25.48 -3.95 -51.42
CA THR A 915 25.69 -4.91 -52.52
C THR A 915 24.54 -4.90 -53.53
N ASP A 916 23.32 -4.73 -53.04
CA ASP A 916 22.10 -4.77 -53.85
C ASP A 916 21.90 -3.48 -54.65
N PHE A 917 22.57 -2.37 -54.33
CA PHE A 917 22.48 -1.10 -55.08
C PHE A 917 23.87 -0.45 -55.19
N LEU A 918 24.84 -1.20 -55.72
CA LEU A 918 26.26 -0.83 -55.79
C LEU A 918 26.49 0.53 -56.49
N GLU A 919 25.66 0.88 -57.46
CA GLU A 919 25.80 2.10 -58.28
C GLU A 919 25.55 3.39 -57.48
N ILE A 920 24.83 3.29 -56.37
CA ILE A 920 24.50 4.42 -55.47
C ILE A 920 24.99 4.21 -54.04
N SER A 921 25.52 3.04 -53.71
CA SER A 921 25.93 2.72 -52.33
C SER A 921 27.12 3.52 -51.83
N GLN A 922 27.98 4.00 -52.73
CA GLN A 922 29.13 4.85 -52.38
C GLN A 922 28.70 6.25 -51.90
N ASP A 923 27.51 6.70 -52.26
CA ASP A 923 26.98 8.02 -51.88
C ASP A 923 26.45 8.04 -50.43
N PHE A 924 26.17 6.87 -49.84
CA PHE A 924 25.61 6.73 -48.51
C PHE A 924 26.60 6.04 -47.56
N LYS A 925 26.68 6.56 -46.33
CA LYS A 925 27.44 5.95 -45.23
C LYS A 925 26.53 5.75 -44.03
N ILE A 926 26.70 4.63 -43.33
CA ILE A 926 26.14 4.47 -41.98
C ILE A 926 26.86 5.47 -41.07
N PRO A 927 26.15 6.19 -40.17
CA PRO A 927 26.79 7.13 -39.25
C PRO A 927 28.00 6.49 -38.54
N PRO A 928 29.20 7.11 -38.51
CA PRO A 928 30.44 6.47 -38.09
C PRO A 928 30.34 5.78 -36.73
N VAL A 929 29.75 6.43 -35.73
CA VAL A 929 29.57 5.85 -34.39
C VAL A 929 28.76 4.55 -34.40
N VAL A 930 27.75 4.47 -35.26
CA VAL A 930 26.93 3.26 -35.42
C VAL A 930 27.69 2.22 -36.25
N ASN A 931 28.37 2.65 -37.31
CA ASN A 931 29.16 1.78 -38.17
C ASN A 931 30.29 1.09 -37.40
N ASP A 932 31.03 1.84 -36.58
CA ASP A 932 32.12 1.32 -35.74
C ASP A 932 31.58 0.29 -34.76
N TYR A 933 30.45 0.57 -34.10
CA TYR A 933 29.78 -0.40 -33.23
C TYR A 933 29.44 -1.71 -33.97
N ILE A 934 28.92 -1.61 -35.18
CA ILE A 934 28.53 -2.77 -36.00
C ILE A 934 29.75 -3.56 -36.47
N VAL A 935 30.78 -2.89 -36.98
CA VAL A 935 31.98 -3.53 -37.56
C VAL A 935 32.84 -4.17 -36.48
N GLU A 936 33.08 -3.48 -35.35
CA GLU A 936 33.89 -3.99 -34.24
C GLU A 936 33.31 -5.28 -33.62
N ARG A 937 31.99 -5.49 -33.74
CA ARG A 937 31.27 -6.62 -33.15
C ARG A 937 30.81 -7.67 -34.15
N ASP A 938 31.12 -7.51 -35.43
CA ASP A 938 30.56 -8.33 -36.52
C ASP A 938 29.02 -8.45 -36.42
N ALA A 939 28.37 -7.33 -36.07
CA ALA A 939 26.97 -7.32 -35.68
C ALA A 939 26.00 -7.09 -36.85
N PHE A 940 26.50 -6.86 -38.07
CA PHE A 940 25.66 -6.52 -39.22
C PHE A 940 24.68 -7.66 -39.56
N PHE A 941 23.40 -7.34 -39.74
CA PHE A 941 22.40 -8.30 -40.19
C PHE A 941 21.89 -7.99 -41.60
N SER A 942 21.34 -6.79 -41.82
CA SER A 942 20.81 -6.40 -43.13
C SER A 942 20.77 -4.87 -43.30
N SER A 943 20.71 -4.40 -44.54
CA SER A 943 20.48 -2.98 -44.85
C SER A 943 19.50 -2.86 -46.01
N VAL A 944 18.43 -2.09 -45.82
CA VAL A 944 17.22 -2.13 -46.65
C VAL A 944 16.88 -0.74 -47.16
N LEU A 945 16.90 -0.57 -48.49
CA LEU A 945 16.43 0.66 -49.15
C LEU A 945 14.90 0.73 -49.09
N ARG A 946 14.36 1.89 -48.72
CA ARG A 946 12.91 2.14 -48.66
C ARG A 946 12.58 3.34 -49.55
N ILE A 947 11.69 3.14 -50.52
CA ILE A 947 11.18 4.20 -51.40
C ILE A 947 9.66 4.14 -51.39
N SER A 948 9.01 5.27 -51.12
CA SER A 948 7.55 5.39 -51.07
C SER A 948 7.05 6.70 -51.65
N GLY A 949 5.84 6.68 -52.21
CA GLY A 949 5.08 7.89 -52.56
C GLY A 949 4.51 8.58 -51.31
N ALA A 950 4.04 9.82 -51.50
CA ALA A 950 3.36 10.60 -50.46
C ALA A 950 2.11 9.89 -49.93
N ASP A 951 1.73 10.24 -48.70
CA ASP A 951 0.55 9.78 -47.96
C ASP A 951 0.45 8.27 -47.70
N MET A 952 1.47 7.49 -48.06
CA MET A 952 1.53 6.04 -47.83
C MET A 952 1.73 5.70 -46.35
N GLY A 953 0.77 4.98 -45.76
CA GLY A 953 0.90 4.36 -44.44
C GLY A 953 1.34 2.89 -44.52
N LEU A 954 2.30 2.49 -43.69
CA LEU A 954 2.69 1.09 -43.48
C LEU A 954 2.15 0.59 -42.14
N TRP A 955 1.63 -0.63 -42.12
CA TRP A 955 1.07 -1.27 -40.92
C TRP A 955 2.05 -1.28 -39.74
N ALA A 956 1.50 -1.27 -38.52
CA ALA A 956 2.31 -1.43 -37.31
C ALA A 956 2.89 -2.84 -37.22
N HIS A 957 4.19 -2.92 -36.97
CA HIS A 957 4.92 -4.17 -36.78
C HIS A 957 6.08 -3.96 -35.80
N TYR A 958 6.76 -5.02 -35.43
CA TYR A 958 8.04 -4.94 -34.73
C TYR A 958 9.07 -5.81 -35.44
N ASP A 959 10.34 -5.43 -35.26
CA ASP A 959 11.51 -6.19 -35.72
C ASP A 959 12.24 -6.76 -34.51
N THR A 960 12.91 -7.89 -34.68
CA THR A 960 13.62 -8.59 -33.59
C THR A 960 15.08 -8.17 -33.47
N TYR A 961 15.58 -7.36 -34.41
CA TYR A 961 16.91 -6.76 -34.41
C TYR A 961 16.83 -5.27 -34.08
N ASP A 962 17.86 -4.78 -33.40
CA ASP A 962 18.08 -3.34 -33.28
C ASP A 962 18.31 -2.75 -34.68
N ASN A 963 17.74 -1.58 -34.96
CA ASN A 963 17.93 -0.94 -36.25
C ASN A 963 17.97 0.58 -36.19
N ILE A 964 18.56 1.16 -37.23
CA ILE A 964 18.49 2.61 -37.49
C ILE A 964 17.74 2.86 -38.79
N LEU A 965 16.84 3.84 -38.76
CA LEU A 965 16.13 4.35 -39.92
C LEU A 965 16.71 5.72 -40.29
N VAL A 966 17.51 5.77 -41.36
CA VAL A 966 18.12 6.99 -41.87
C VAL A 966 17.24 7.59 -42.95
N GLN A 967 16.76 8.81 -42.74
CA GLN A 967 15.93 9.53 -43.70
C GLN A 967 16.83 10.30 -44.68
N VAL A 968 16.79 9.96 -45.97
CA VAL A 968 17.66 10.58 -46.99
C VAL A 968 16.94 11.67 -47.77
N ASN A 969 15.68 11.41 -48.18
CA ASN A 969 14.88 12.34 -48.96
C ASN A 969 13.40 12.28 -48.50
N GLY A 970 12.68 13.41 -48.58
CA GLY A 970 11.30 13.57 -48.15
C GLY A 970 11.15 13.57 -46.62
N LYS A 971 9.91 13.39 -46.15
CA LYS A 971 9.57 13.34 -44.72
C LYS A 971 8.75 12.11 -44.37
N LYS A 972 9.00 11.53 -43.20
CA LYS A 972 8.25 10.39 -42.66
C LYS A 972 7.77 10.67 -41.25
N LEU A 973 6.49 10.45 -40.97
CA LEU A 973 5.96 10.34 -39.62
C LEU A 973 6.16 8.90 -39.15
N VAL A 974 6.88 8.70 -38.06
CA VAL A 974 7.01 7.40 -37.40
C VAL A 974 6.23 7.45 -36.10
N ARG A 975 5.37 6.46 -35.90
CA ARG A 975 4.67 6.21 -34.64
C ARG A 975 5.25 4.96 -34.00
N LEU A 976 5.63 5.02 -32.73
CA LEU A 976 6.22 3.91 -31.99
C LEU A 976 5.48 3.65 -30.69
N TRP A 977 5.47 2.41 -30.26
CA TRP A 977 4.94 1.98 -28.98
C TRP A 977 5.96 1.11 -28.28
N HIS A 978 6.00 1.25 -26.97
CA HIS A 978 6.86 0.42 -26.15
C HIS A 978 6.47 -1.07 -26.32
N PRO A 979 7.42 -2.03 -26.36
CA PRO A 979 7.11 -3.47 -26.54
C PRO A 979 6.03 -4.01 -25.58
N ARG A 980 5.90 -3.41 -24.39
CA ARG A 980 4.85 -3.74 -23.40
C ARG A 980 3.42 -3.54 -23.91
N GLU A 981 3.23 -2.77 -24.97
CA GLU A 981 1.93 -2.45 -25.57
C GLU A 981 1.49 -3.50 -26.62
N VAL A 982 2.25 -4.58 -26.82
CA VAL A 982 1.92 -5.68 -27.74
C VAL A 982 0.47 -6.19 -27.61
N VAL A 983 -0.08 -6.15 -26.40
CA VAL A 983 -1.47 -6.55 -26.10
C VAL A 983 -2.49 -5.50 -26.55
N ASN A 984 -2.17 -4.21 -26.39
CA ASN A 984 -3.06 -3.11 -26.75
C ASN A 984 -3.16 -2.93 -28.27
N LEU A 985 -2.16 -3.44 -29.00
CA LEU A 985 -2.04 -3.31 -30.46
C LEU A 985 -2.49 -4.56 -31.22
N TYR A 986 -3.08 -5.56 -30.56
CA TYR A 986 -3.62 -6.76 -31.23
C TYR A 986 -2.63 -7.36 -32.23
N ILE A 987 -1.38 -7.54 -31.80
CA ILE A 987 -0.31 -8.07 -32.64
C ILE A 987 -0.55 -9.56 -32.91
N GLU A 988 -0.57 -9.94 -34.18
CA GLU A 988 -0.59 -11.32 -34.63
C GLU A 988 0.65 -11.60 -35.49
N GLY A 989 1.40 -12.65 -35.13
CA GLY A 989 2.73 -12.84 -35.68
C GLY A 989 3.61 -11.65 -35.29
N SER A 990 4.09 -10.88 -36.27
CA SER A 990 4.88 -9.66 -36.05
C SER A 990 4.13 -8.37 -36.40
N SER A 991 2.84 -8.42 -36.74
CA SER A 991 2.08 -7.27 -37.29
C SER A 991 0.71 -7.06 -36.63
N SER A 992 0.28 -5.81 -36.52
CA SER A 992 -0.98 -5.40 -35.88
C SER A 992 -2.17 -5.49 -36.84
N HIS A 993 -3.35 -5.79 -36.28
CA HIS A 993 -4.65 -5.66 -36.96
C HIS A 993 -5.20 -4.23 -37.00
N ILE A 994 -4.61 -3.30 -36.26
CA ILE A 994 -5.12 -1.93 -36.15
C ILE A 994 -4.53 -1.07 -37.26
N PRO A 995 -5.36 -0.35 -38.03
CA PRO A 995 -4.87 0.66 -38.96
C PRO A 995 -4.40 1.89 -38.18
N CYS A 996 -3.10 2.01 -37.95
CA CYS A 996 -2.55 2.97 -36.97
C CYS A 996 -2.60 4.46 -37.36
N PHE A 997 -2.88 4.77 -38.62
CA PHE A 997 -2.99 6.15 -39.12
C PHE A 997 -4.42 6.53 -39.55
N ASP A 998 -5.33 5.55 -39.55
CA ASP A 998 -6.76 5.78 -39.69
C ASP A 998 -7.41 5.80 -38.29
N PRO A 999 -8.60 6.41 -38.12
CA PRO A 999 -9.33 6.29 -36.87
C PRO A 999 -9.57 4.81 -36.50
N PRO A 1000 -9.14 4.35 -35.32
CA PRO A 1000 -9.28 2.95 -34.92
C PRO A 1000 -10.75 2.63 -34.64
N ASP A 1001 -11.19 1.44 -35.05
CA ASP A 1001 -12.47 0.88 -34.60
C ASP A 1001 -12.33 0.43 -33.13
N LEU A 1002 -12.71 1.29 -32.20
CA LEU A 1002 -12.56 1.05 -30.76
C LEU A 1002 -13.60 0.08 -30.18
N ASP A 1003 -14.65 -0.25 -30.94
CA ASP A 1003 -15.60 -1.29 -30.55
C ASP A 1003 -15.02 -2.67 -30.89
N ARG A 1004 -14.34 -2.78 -32.04
CA ARG A 1004 -13.59 -3.99 -32.43
C ARG A 1004 -12.26 -4.14 -31.68
N PHE A 1005 -11.58 -3.02 -31.38
CA PHE A 1005 -10.26 -3.00 -30.73
C PHE A 1005 -10.24 -2.18 -29.43
N PRO A 1006 -11.06 -2.53 -28.42
CA PRO A 1006 -11.23 -1.73 -27.21
C PRO A 1006 -9.95 -1.54 -26.38
N LEU A 1007 -8.98 -2.46 -26.46
CA LEU A 1007 -7.70 -2.33 -25.73
C LEU A 1007 -6.81 -1.22 -26.29
N TYR A 1008 -7.02 -0.80 -27.54
CA TYR A 1008 -6.25 0.28 -28.16
C TYR A 1008 -6.43 1.62 -27.45
N ARG A 1009 -7.56 1.81 -26.75
CA ARG A 1009 -7.82 3.01 -25.91
C ARG A 1009 -6.73 3.25 -24.85
N LYS A 1010 -6.05 2.18 -24.44
CA LYS A 1010 -4.97 2.17 -23.44
C LYS A 1010 -3.58 2.21 -24.07
N SER A 1011 -3.48 2.37 -25.39
CA SER A 1011 -2.19 2.53 -26.05
C SER A 1011 -1.68 3.96 -25.87
N HIS A 1012 -0.38 4.13 -25.75
CA HIS A 1012 0.23 5.46 -25.70
C HIS A 1012 1.32 5.56 -26.77
N PRO A 1013 0.97 6.08 -27.96
CA PRO A 1013 1.93 6.22 -29.05
C PRO A 1013 2.96 7.31 -28.76
N MET A 1014 4.20 7.05 -29.15
CA MET A 1014 5.24 8.07 -29.35
C MET A 1014 5.32 8.41 -30.84
N VAL A 1015 5.62 9.66 -31.19
CA VAL A 1015 5.70 10.12 -32.59
C VAL A 1015 6.94 10.94 -32.87
N CYS A 1016 7.47 10.83 -34.08
CA CYS A 1016 8.46 11.76 -34.63
C CYS A 1016 8.28 11.95 -36.13
N VAL A 1017 8.67 13.12 -36.64
CA VAL A 1017 8.78 13.39 -38.08
C VAL A 1017 10.24 13.40 -38.48
N LEU A 1018 10.69 12.44 -39.28
CA LEU A 1018 12.05 12.40 -39.80
C LEU A 1018 12.19 13.31 -41.02
N ASN A 1019 13.17 14.21 -40.96
CA ASN A 1019 13.59 15.08 -42.06
C ASN A 1019 14.85 14.52 -42.74
N PRO A 1020 15.20 14.97 -43.96
CA PRO A 1020 16.44 14.55 -44.61
C PRO A 1020 17.68 14.77 -43.72
N GLY A 1021 18.42 13.71 -43.40
CA GLY A 1021 19.55 13.72 -42.47
C GLY A 1021 19.25 13.19 -41.06
N ASP A 1022 17.98 13.11 -40.66
CA ASP A 1022 17.58 12.54 -39.38
C ASP A 1022 17.78 11.01 -39.38
N VAL A 1023 18.24 10.48 -38.25
CA VAL A 1023 18.39 9.05 -37.97
C VAL A 1023 17.55 8.69 -36.75
N LEU A 1024 16.68 7.70 -36.88
CA LEU A 1024 15.92 7.14 -35.76
C LEU A 1024 16.51 5.79 -35.37
N PHE A 1025 16.93 5.64 -34.12
CA PHE A 1025 17.21 4.33 -33.54
C PHE A 1025 15.91 3.66 -33.09
N ILE A 1026 15.66 2.45 -33.57
CA ILE A 1026 14.52 1.59 -33.24
C ILE A 1026 15.08 0.34 -32.56
N PRO A 1027 14.93 0.20 -31.23
CA PRO A 1027 15.40 -1.00 -30.53
C PRO A 1027 14.55 -2.23 -30.86
N ALA A 1028 15.13 -3.41 -30.69
CA ALA A 1028 14.46 -4.69 -30.91
C ALA A 1028 13.12 -4.78 -30.15
N ASN A 1029 12.09 -5.28 -30.84
CA ASN A 1029 10.69 -5.44 -30.44
C ASN A 1029 9.90 -4.14 -30.20
N TRP A 1030 10.47 -2.96 -30.45
CA TRP A 1030 9.67 -1.74 -30.45
C TRP A 1030 8.68 -1.79 -31.62
N ILE A 1031 7.41 -1.66 -31.28
CA ILE A 1031 6.33 -1.70 -32.27
C ILE A 1031 6.30 -0.34 -32.94
N HIS A 1032 6.26 -0.29 -34.26
CA HIS A 1032 6.32 0.95 -35.00
C HIS A 1032 5.51 0.88 -36.30
N ALA A 1033 5.00 2.02 -36.72
CA ALA A 1033 4.28 2.25 -37.96
C ALA A 1033 4.83 3.51 -38.62
N VAL A 1034 4.82 3.56 -39.96
CA VAL A 1034 5.41 4.67 -40.72
C VAL A 1034 4.38 5.21 -41.69
N GLN A 1035 4.20 6.53 -41.70
CA GLN A 1035 3.46 7.24 -42.73
C GLN A 1035 4.42 8.15 -43.49
N THR A 1036 4.41 8.04 -44.81
CA THR A 1036 5.19 8.89 -45.71
C THR A 1036 4.43 10.20 -45.91
N ILE A 1037 5.00 11.33 -45.50
CA ILE A 1037 4.36 12.64 -45.63
C ILE A 1037 4.65 13.23 -47.01
N GLU A 1038 5.92 13.16 -47.43
CA GLU A 1038 6.39 13.59 -48.73
C GLU A 1038 7.07 12.40 -49.40
N PRO A 1039 7.06 12.27 -50.75
CA PRO A 1039 7.74 11.17 -51.42
C PRO A 1039 9.16 11.00 -50.89
N SER A 1040 9.49 9.80 -50.45
CA SER A 1040 10.60 9.61 -49.52
C SER A 1040 11.52 8.46 -49.87
N ILE A 1041 12.81 8.68 -49.61
CA ILE A 1041 13.86 7.67 -49.60
C ILE A 1041 14.44 7.58 -48.19
N SER A 1042 14.53 6.36 -47.66
CA SER A 1042 15.22 6.09 -46.40
C SER A 1042 15.98 4.76 -46.48
N ILE A 1043 16.95 4.57 -45.61
CA ILE A 1043 17.71 3.32 -45.50
C ILE A 1043 17.58 2.82 -44.07
N ASN A 1044 17.18 1.56 -43.92
CA ASN A 1044 17.12 0.90 -42.63
C ASN A 1044 18.29 -0.06 -42.47
N THR A 1045 19.09 0.07 -41.42
CA THR A 1045 20.20 -0.86 -41.14
C THR A 1045 19.92 -1.61 -39.85
N PHE A 1046 19.89 -2.94 -39.94
CA PHE A 1046 19.61 -3.86 -38.85
C PHE A 1046 20.89 -4.53 -38.38
N PHE A 1047 21.04 -4.63 -37.07
CA PHE A 1047 22.23 -5.21 -36.45
C PHE A 1047 21.88 -5.96 -35.17
N LYS A 1048 22.74 -6.91 -34.81
CA LYS A 1048 22.69 -7.66 -33.57
C LYS A 1048 23.18 -6.77 -32.43
N THR A 1049 22.71 -7.08 -31.23
CA THR A 1049 23.19 -6.48 -30.00
C THR A 1049 23.75 -7.58 -29.13
N ASP A 1050 24.85 -7.30 -28.42
CA ASP A 1050 25.53 -8.22 -27.49
C ASP A 1050 24.53 -8.82 -26.49
N ARG A 1051 23.49 -8.05 -26.16
CA ARG A 1051 22.41 -8.43 -25.24
C ARG A 1051 21.51 -9.55 -25.77
N LEU A 1052 21.38 -9.71 -27.09
CA LEU A 1052 20.48 -10.68 -27.75
C LEU A 1052 21.20 -11.70 -28.63
N GLU A 1053 22.50 -11.51 -28.91
CA GLU A 1053 23.28 -12.26 -29.89
C GLU A 1053 23.07 -13.77 -29.83
N ARG A 1054 23.23 -14.36 -28.64
CA ARG A 1054 23.10 -15.80 -28.37
C ARG A 1054 21.68 -16.37 -28.54
N PHE A 1055 20.68 -15.55 -28.86
CA PHE A 1055 19.28 -15.95 -28.98
C PHE A 1055 18.73 -15.88 -30.40
N TYR A 1056 19.49 -15.32 -31.35
CA TYR A 1056 19.12 -15.26 -32.77
C TYR A 1056 19.23 -16.62 -33.47
N GLU A 1057 19.93 -17.60 -32.88
CA GLU A 1057 20.09 -18.95 -33.44
C GLU A 1057 18.77 -19.73 -33.48
N SER A 1058 18.16 -19.78 -34.65
CA SER A 1058 16.87 -20.42 -34.90
C SER A 1058 16.97 -21.54 -35.97
N LYS A 1059 16.11 -22.56 -35.88
CA LYS A 1059 15.97 -23.61 -36.92
C LYS A 1059 15.44 -23.06 -38.25
N LYS A 1060 14.74 -21.92 -38.22
CA LYS A 1060 14.20 -21.22 -39.39
C LYS A 1060 15.13 -20.07 -39.78
N LYS A 1061 15.34 -19.89 -41.07
CA LYS A 1061 16.18 -18.80 -41.58
C LYS A 1061 15.42 -17.48 -41.52
N ASP A 1062 15.96 -16.50 -40.80
CA ASP A 1062 15.42 -15.14 -40.79
C ASP A 1062 16.04 -14.31 -41.91
N ILE A 1063 15.19 -13.88 -42.85
CA ILE A 1063 15.58 -13.07 -44.02
C ILE A 1063 15.12 -11.62 -43.85
N TRP A 1064 14.15 -11.38 -42.96
CA TRP A 1064 13.44 -10.11 -42.83
C TRP A 1064 13.75 -9.37 -41.53
N GLY A 1065 14.34 -10.04 -40.54
CA GLY A 1065 14.67 -9.47 -39.23
C GLY A 1065 13.47 -9.39 -38.29
N ASN A 1066 12.44 -10.19 -38.52
CA ASN A 1066 11.21 -10.21 -37.72
C ASN A 1066 10.84 -11.61 -37.22
N LEU A 1067 11.77 -12.58 -37.33
CA LEU A 1067 11.58 -13.89 -36.73
C LEU A 1067 11.84 -13.78 -35.23
N ASP A 1068 10.88 -14.22 -34.43
CA ASP A 1068 11.00 -14.24 -32.98
C ASP A 1068 12.22 -15.05 -32.53
N LEU A 1069 12.82 -14.62 -31.41
CA LEU A 1069 14.01 -15.28 -30.87
C LEU A 1069 13.71 -16.75 -30.55
N ALA A 1070 14.69 -17.63 -30.79
CA ALA A 1070 14.50 -19.07 -30.64
C ALA A 1070 13.92 -19.52 -29.29
N PRO A 1071 14.28 -18.91 -28.14
CA PRO A 1071 13.67 -19.28 -26.87
C PRO A 1071 12.17 -19.03 -26.79
N TYR A 1072 11.65 -18.03 -27.51
CA TYR A 1072 10.19 -17.80 -27.60
C TYR A 1072 9.51 -18.96 -28.33
N HIS A 1073 10.03 -19.36 -29.48
CA HIS A 1073 9.45 -20.48 -30.24
C HIS A 1073 9.45 -21.78 -29.42
N GLU A 1074 10.54 -22.07 -28.70
CA GLU A 1074 10.63 -23.24 -27.82
C GLU A 1074 9.60 -23.22 -26.69
N LEU A 1075 9.36 -22.04 -26.09
CA LEU A 1075 8.37 -21.88 -25.05
C LEU A 1075 6.95 -21.94 -25.62
N HIS A 1076 6.70 -21.25 -26.71
CA HIS A 1076 5.40 -21.22 -27.39
C HIS A 1076 5.00 -22.63 -27.83
N GLU A 1077 5.88 -23.38 -28.51
CA GLU A 1077 5.60 -24.77 -28.89
C GLU A 1077 5.30 -25.64 -27.67
N ARG A 1078 6.05 -25.51 -26.58
CA ARG A 1078 5.82 -26.28 -25.34
C ARG A 1078 4.47 -25.97 -24.72
N VAL A 1079 4.16 -24.68 -24.53
CA VAL A 1079 2.91 -24.22 -23.91
C VAL A 1079 1.71 -24.71 -24.73
N PHE A 1080 1.73 -24.51 -26.05
CA PHE A 1080 0.61 -24.93 -26.90
C PHE A 1080 0.54 -26.45 -27.09
N LYS A 1081 1.67 -27.17 -27.08
CA LYS A 1081 1.68 -28.64 -27.15
C LYS A 1081 1.15 -29.29 -25.87
N GLU A 1082 1.51 -28.75 -24.70
CA GLU A 1082 1.04 -29.24 -23.39
C GLU A 1082 -0.45 -28.92 -23.15
N LEU A 1083 -0.94 -27.75 -23.62
CA LEU A 1083 -2.34 -27.37 -23.48
C LEU A 1083 -3.29 -28.08 -24.47
N LEU A 1084 -2.81 -28.51 -25.64
CA LEU A 1084 -3.67 -29.00 -26.73
C LEU A 1084 -3.69 -30.52 -26.95
N LEU A 1085 -2.75 -31.29 -26.39
CA LEU A 1085 -2.65 -32.73 -26.71
C LEU A 1085 -3.14 -33.69 -25.62
N ASP A 1086 -3.18 -33.33 -24.34
CA ASP A 1086 -3.83 -34.17 -23.32
C ASP A 1086 -4.08 -33.43 -21.99
N PRO A 1087 -5.33 -33.03 -21.67
CA PRO A 1087 -5.67 -32.38 -20.41
C PRO A 1087 -5.66 -33.32 -19.18
N HIS A 1088 -5.32 -34.61 -19.36
CA HIS A 1088 -5.36 -35.64 -18.31
C HIS A 1088 -3.99 -36.22 -17.92
N LEU A 1089 -2.88 -35.60 -18.32
CA LEU A 1089 -1.55 -36.03 -17.87
C LEU A 1089 -1.36 -35.78 -16.35
N PRO A 1090 -1.04 -36.81 -15.54
CA PRO A 1090 -0.79 -36.65 -14.11
C PRO A 1090 0.47 -35.81 -13.82
N ASP A 1091 0.40 -34.98 -12.77
CA ASP A 1091 1.43 -34.01 -12.30
C ASP A 1091 2.88 -34.52 -12.26
N HIS A 1092 3.08 -35.84 -12.17
CA HIS A 1092 4.38 -36.46 -11.94
C HIS A 1092 5.16 -36.79 -13.22
N GLN A 1093 4.54 -36.66 -14.40
CA GLN A 1093 5.19 -36.88 -15.70
C GLN A 1093 5.51 -35.59 -16.45
N HIS A 1094 5.16 -34.42 -15.91
CA HIS A 1094 5.70 -33.16 -16.43
C HIS A 1094 7.20 -33.09 -16.09
N PRO A 1095 8.10 -33.07 -17.07
CA PRO A 1095 9.52 -32.97 -16.80
C PRO A 1095 9.80 -31.68 -16.02
N ALA A 1096 10.54 -31.81 -14.92
CA ALA A 1096 10.96 -30.67 -14.11
C ALA A 1096 11.54 -29.57 -15.01
N PRO A 1097 11.21 -28.28 -14.79
CA PRO A 1097 11.68 -27.19 -15.64
C PRO A 1097 13.18 -26.95 -15.41
N GLY A 1098 14.01 -27.81 -15.98
CA GLY A 1098 15.42 -27.54 -16.23
C GLY A 1098 15.55 -26.34 -17.14
N SER A 1099 16.49 -25.45 -16.80
CA SER A 1099 16.91 -24.23 -17.48
C SER A 1099 16.37 -24.05 -18.92
N SER A 1100 15.20 -23.43 -19.07
CA SER A 1100 14.74 -22.98 -20.39
C SER A 1100 15.64 -21.85 -20.87
N ARG A 1101 16.09 -21.88 -22.15
CA ARG A 1101 16.82 -20.76 -22.77
C ARG A 1101 16.03 -19.45 -22.69
N PHE A 1102 14.70 -19.53 -22.53
CA PHE A 1102 13.83 -18.38 -22.34
C PHE A 1102 14.14 -17.62 -21.04
N ASN A 1103 14.57 -18.32 -19.98
CA ASN A 1103 14.97 -17.72 -18.71
C ASN A 1103 16.36 -17.04 -18.78
N LEU A 1104 17.04 -17.11 -19.92
CA LEU A 1104 18.28 -16.37 -20.18
C LEU A 1104 18.04 -15.11 -21.02
N LEU A 1105 16.87 -14.99 -21.66
CA LEU A 1105 16.49 -13.76 -22.37
C LEU A 1105 16.47 -12.58 -21.41
N PRO A 1106 16.90 -11.39 -21.82
CA PRO A 1106 16.72 -10.21 -21.02
C PRO A 1106 15.26 -9.98 -20.64
N ILE A 1107 15.11 -9.23 -19.56
CA ILE A 1107 13.87 -9.02 -18.85
C ILE A 1107 12.74 -8.54 -19.77
N ASP A 1108 12.94 -7.42 -20.44
CA ASP A 1108 12.02 -6.76 -21.35
C ASP A 1108 11.62 -7.66 -22.53
N GLN A 1109 12.54 -8.48 -23.02
CA GLN A 1109 12.27 -9.48 -24.07
C GLN A 1109 11.35 -10.58 -23.54
N ARG A 1110 11.61 -11.10 -22.34
CA ARG A 1110 10.70 -12.06 -21.69
C ARG A 1110 9.30 -11.47 -21.50
N GLN A 1111 9.19 -10.22 -21.05
CA GLN A 1111 7.88 -9.59 -20.90
C GLN A 1111 7.13 -9.46 -22.20
N PHE A 1112 7.81 -8.96 -23.23
CA PHE A 1112 7.27 -8.82 -24.56
C PHE A 1112 6.71 -10.15 -25.05
N TYR A 1113 7.55 -11.19 -25.01
CA TYR A 1113 7.19 -12.54 -25.48
C TYR A 1113 6.14 -13.23 -24.61
N LEU A 1114 6.16 -13.08 -23.28
CA LEU A 1114 5.11 -13.65 -22.41
C LEU A 1114 3.76 -12.98 -22.63
N LYS A 1115 3.74 -11.66 -22.84
CA LYS A 1115 2.53 -10.92 -23.19
C LYS A 1115 2.01 -11.36 -24.55
N LYS A 1116 2.89 -11.56 -25.53
CA LYS A 1116 2.55 -12.11 -26.84
C LYS A 1116 1.93 -13.53 -26.72
N ILE A 1117 2.55 -14.44 -25.97
CA ILE A 1117 1.98 -15.78 -25.69
C ILE A 1117 0.61 -15.67 -25.04
N ALA A 1118 0.42 -14.76 -24.09
CA ALA A 1118 -0.87 -14.56 -23.44
C ALA A 1118 -1.96 -14.11 -24.42
N VAL A 1119 -1.64 -13.20 -25.35
CA VAL A 1119 -2.54 -12.79 -26.43
C VAL A 1119 -2.89 -13.97 -27.33
N ASP A 1120 -1.89 -14.76 -27.72
CA ASP A 1120 -2.10 -15.95 -28.55
C ASP A 1120 -2.98 -17.00 -27.85
N LEU A 1121 -2.80 -17.20 -26.53
CA LEU A 1121 -3.61 -18.12 -25.74
C LEU A 1121 -5.06 -17.67 -25.58
N ILE A 1122 -5.29 -16.38 -25.30
CA ILE A 1122 -6.66 -15.82 -25.21
C ILE A 1122 -7.37 -16.01 -26.55
N ARG A 1123 -6.70 -15.66 -27.65
CA ARG A 1123 -7.24 -15.82 -28.99
C ARG A 1123 -7.55 -17.28 -29.32
N HIS A 1124 -6.68 -18.20 -28.92
CA HIS A 1124 -6.91 -19.62 -29.14
C HIS A 1124 -8.07 -20.15 -28.28
N ALA A 1125 -8.22 -19.66 -27.04
CA ALA A 1125 -9.38 -19.97 -26.22
C ALA A 1125 -10.68 -19.46 -26.86
N ASP A 1126 -10.69 -18.23 -27.38
CA ASP A 1126 -11.84 -17.67 -28.10
C ASP A 1126 -12.20 -18.51 -29.34
N GLN A 1127 -11.20 -18.99 -30.09
CA GLN A 1127 -11.40 -19.91 -31.24
C GLN A 1127 -11.93 -21.29 -30.84
N LEU A 1128 -11.59 -21.80 -29.65
CA LEU A 1128 -12.12 -23.06 -29.12
C LEU A 1128 -13.55 -22.92 -28.55
N THR A 1129 -13.95 -21.70 -28.20
CA THR A 1129 -15.27 -21.39 -27.62
C THR A 1129 -16.32 -21.09 -28.70
N GLN A 1130 -15.88 -20.68 -29.90
CA GLN A 1130 -16.69 -20.56 -31.12
C GLN A 1130 -16.82 -21.91 -31.82
#